data_AF-A0A8J1XH28-F1
#
_entry.id   AF-A0A8J1XH28-F1
#
_cell.length_a   1.000
_cell.length_b   1.000
_cell.length_c   1.000
_cell.angle_alpha   90.00
_cell.angle_beta   90.00
_cell.angle_gamma   90.00
#
_symmetry.space_group_name_H-M   'P 1'
#
loop_
_entity.id
_entity.type
_entity.pdbx_description
1 polymer ?
#
loop_
_entity_poly.entity_id
_entity_poly.type
_entity_poly.pdbx_seq_one_letter_code
_entity_poly.pdbx_strand_id
1 'polypeptide(L)'
;MAHALVRKIVIVGGTALIIALGALQIMRYRENKREKLKPKHQSGRDRFKRNKKKINVISQLSDWSEVKAEFLQDAIKYKVLGLDCEWVTRDGRMQPVSMLQLATVTGHCCLFRLHILECIPADLLNILADKSILKVGVAVLDDGLKLGRGYQVCLRGCVDLRYLTQRLKAYKGRTGLGLKVLARELLGVTLEKDIRTRCSNWEAKQLSEQQVEYAAMDVLVAIDIFTELVYRKLSRQDIPTFDAFWSKMPPLCQGLVDVKYKEKKRQVGPLLPKADDASSESDESEESSPLFNSPHSNSPPSRSSSHTTIASHNSSKPLGKAFMPRTKPLYHNCQLEAIDGQTLCTCDIKKAEWYILKGLGEKVCDDPFTVKLNFEPSGRPESGENYYLAEKLNICVVCGSEDSYIRKNIIPKEYRKYFPPIMKEHKSHDILLLCTACHEMSGIHDFQLRERLAAECDAPIGSMENVKYQQDSEVQKVKSSAKALKNCRDQIPHYRVIELEDIIRDYYNVKLIDDDILTKAFNMETRVENKEFVPHGKKVVKAKMEHGGLMQFEKLWRQHFLDCMRPQFLPKLWSVEHNHDKIKRMESQFSLRAPVTVTSESGDVNDAGDLLKQNDTSPQRYYGNQNDLNKVDNDPLGAEAVDPSVKTFNIKVQDNIR
;
A
#
# COMPACT_ATOMS: atom_id res chain seq x y z
N MET A 1 -54.62 49.65 -51.80
CA MET A 1 -53.39 49.29 -51.06
C MET A 1 -53.61 49.09 -49.55
N ALA A 2 -54.46 49.88 -48.87
CA ALA A 2 -54.71 49.75 -47.42
C ALA A 2 -55.22 48.36 -46.96
N HIS A 3 -56.12 47.72 -47.73
CA HIS A 3 -56.66 46.40 -47.38
C HIS A 3 -55.63 45.24 -47.39
N ALA A 4 -54.59 45.35 -48.21
CA ALA A 4 -53.54 44.34 -48.29
C ALA A 4 -52.55 44.47 -47.11
N LEU A 5 -52.34 45.69 -46.62
CA LEU A 5 -51.48 45.97 -45.46
C LEU A 5 -52.13 45.46 -44.15
N VAL A 6 -53.44 45.71 -43.98
CA VAL A 6 -54.19 45.24 -42.80
C VAL A 6 -54.23 43.71 -42.73
N ARG A 7 -54.43 43.01 -43.87
CA ARG A 7 -54.39 41.53 -43.89
C ARG A 7 -53.01 40.97 -43.54
N LYS A 8 -51.92 41.59 -43.99
CA LYS A 8 -50.56 41.19 -43.59
C LYS A 8 -50.28 41.42 -42.11
N ILE A 9 -50.72 42.56 -41.55
CA ILE A 9 -50.54 42.87 -40.13
C ILE A 9 -51.35 41.92 -39.24
N VAL A 10 -52.58 41.56 -39.62
CA VAL A 10 -53.42 40.62 -38.86
C VAL A 10 -52.86 39.19 -38.91
N ILE A 11 -52.32 38.75 -40.06
CA ILE A 11 -51.71 37.41 -40.19
C ILE A 11 -50.38 37.33 -39.43
N VAL A 12 -49.54 38.36 -39.50
CA VAL A 12 -48.26 38.41 -38.77
C VAL A 12 -48.48 38.57 -37.26
N GLY A 13 -49.44 39.40 -36.83
CA GLY A 13 -49.82 39.54 -35.43
C GLY A 13 -50.46 38.27 -34.85
N GLY A 14 -51.31 37.59 -35.62
CA GLY A 14 -51.93 36.33 -35.22
C GLY A 14 -50.93 35.18 -35.09
N THR A 15 -49.97 35.08 -36.01
CA THR A 15 -48.90 34.05 -35.95
C THR A 15 -47.93 34.32 -34.80
N ALA A 16 -47.54 35.58 -34.55
CA ALA A 16 -46.73 35.95 -33.40
C ALA A 16 -47.43 35.64 -32.06
N LEU A 17 -48.75 35.87 -31.96
CA LEU A 17 -49.53 35.55 -30.77
C LEU A 17 -49.61 34.03 -30.53
N ILE A 18 -49.79 33.22 -31.58
CA ILE A 18 -49.82 31.75 -31.48
C ILE A 18 -48.45 31.19 -31.06
N ILE A 19 -47.36 31.74 -31.58
CA ILE A 19 -45.99 31.35 -31.18
C ILE A 19 -45.73 31.76 -29.73
N ALA A 20 -46.14 32.96 -29.31
CA ALA A 20 -45.97 33.42 -27.94
C ALA A 20 -46.79 32.58 -26.94
N LEU A 21 -48.04 32.24 -27.27
CA LEU A 21 -48.87 31.36 -26.45
C LEU A 21 -48.33 29.93 -26.40
N GLY A 22 -47.82 29.41 -27.52
CA GLY A 22 -47.13 28.12 -27.59
C GLY A 22 -45.86 28.08 -26.73
N ALA A 23 -45.04 29.12 -26.79
CA ALA A 23 -43.86 29.28 -25.95
C ALA A 23 -44.23 29.38 -24.46
N LEU A 24 -45.28 30.13 -24.11
CA LEU A 24 -45.78 30.25 -22.74
C LEU A 24 -46.32 28.91 -22.22
N GLN A 25 -46.96 28.12 -23.07
CA GLN A 25 -47.48 26.80 -22.74
C GLN A 25 -46.37 25.76 -22.59
N ILE A 26 -45.31 25.84 -23.40
CA ILE A 26 -44.09 25.04 -23.26
C ILE A 26 -43.33 25.45 -21.99
N MET A 27 -43.24 26.75 -21.67
CA MET A 27 -42.63 27.24 -20.43
C MET A 27 -43.42 26.77 -19.20
N ARG A 28 -44.74 26.93 -19.19
CA ARG A 28 -45.61 26.40 -18.12
C ARG A 28 -45.57 24.87 -18.03
N TYR A 29 -45.47 24.17 -19.16
CA TYR A 29 -45.31 22.71 -19.16
C TYR A 29 -43.92 22.30 -18.63
N ARG A 30 -42.86 23.03 -18.97
CA ARG A 30 -41.50 22.82 -18.44
C ARG A 30 -41.39 23.16 -16.96
N GLU A 31 -42.07 24.21 -16.49
CA GLU A 31 -42.18 24.55 -15.07
C GLU A 31 -43.00 23.50 -14.33
N ASN A 32 -44.19 23.12 -14.81
CA ASN A 32 -44.99 22.05 -14.20
C ASN A 32 -44.28 20.70 -14.24
N LYS A 33 -43.47 20.41 -15.26
CA LYS A 33 -42.65 19.20 -15.32
C LYS A 33 -41.45 19.31 -14.38
N ARG A 34 -40.83 20.49 -14.21
CA ARG A 34 -39.81 20.77 -13.17
C ARG A 34 -40.39 20.63 -11.77
N GLU A 35 -41.62 21.08 -11.53
CA GLU A 35 -42.32 20.94 -10.24
C GLU A 35 -42.77 19.51 -9.97
N LYS A 36 -43.27 18.78 -10.99
CA LYS A 36 -43.60 17.35 -10.88
C LYS A 36 -42.36 16.44 -10.83
N LEU A 37 -41.20 16.92 -11.27
CA LEU A 37 -39.88 16.29 -11.13
C LEU A 37 -39.12 16.74 -9.87
N LYS A 38 -39.63 17.72 -9.10
CA LYS A 38 -39.15 17.91 -7.72
C LYS A 38 -39.49 16.61 -6.99
N PRO A 39 -38.50 15.84 -6.51
CA PRO A 39 -38.81 14.60 -5.83
C PRO A 39 -39.66 14.94 -4.59
N LYS A 40 -40.81 14.27 -4.42
CA LYS A 40 -41.64 14.29 -3.20
C LYS A 40 -40.85 13.91 -1.91
N HIS A 41 -39.57 13.58 -2.02
CA HIS A 41 -38.62 13.31 -0.93
C HIS A 41 -38.06 14.55 -0.20
N GLN A 42 -38.44 15.77 -0.59
CA GLN A 42 -37.89 16.99 0.03
C GLN A 42 -38.17 17.04 1.56
N SER A 43 -39.31 16.53 2.04
CA SER A 43 -39.67 16.53 3.47
C SER A 43 -38.83 15.59 4.35
N GLY A 44 -38.17 14.57 3.77
CA GLY A 44 -37.25 13.69 4.50
C GLY A 44 -35.81 14.23 4.54
N ARG A 45 -35.45 15.08 3.57
CA ARG A 45 -34.09 15.63 3.42
C ARG A 45 -33.75 16.69 4.47
N ASP A 46 -34.74 17.47 4.90
CA ASP A 46 -34.57 18.43 5.99
C ASP A 46 -34.34 17.75 7.35
N ARG A 47 -34.72 16.47 7.50
CA ARG A 47 -34.53 15.67 8.73
C ARG A 47 -33.06 15.30 9.00
N PHE A 48 -32.20 15.40 7.98
CA PHE A 48 -30.76 15.09 8.06
C PHE A 48 -29.89 16.29 7.68
N LYS A 49 -30.47 17.49 7.51
CA LYS A 49 -29.67 18.71 7.42
C LYS A 49 -28.97 18.90 8.77
N ARG A 50 -27.64 18.94 8.74
CA ARG A 50 -26.82 19.26 9.92
C ARG A 50 -27.32 20.56 10.57
N ASN A 51 -27.24 20.63 11.89
CA ASN A 51 -27.43 21.88 12.62
C ASN A 51 -26.31 22.88 12.23
N LYS A 52 -26.37 24.11 12.76
CA LYS A 52 -25.31 25.11 12.54
C LYS A 52 -23.93 24.48 12.81
N LYS A 53 -23.01 24.55 11.83
CA LYS A 53 -21.65 24.00 11.96
C LYS A 53 -20.94 24.62 13.18
N LYS A 54 -20.30 23.78 14.00
CA LYS A 54 -19.48 24.18 15.15
C LYS A 54 -18.05 23.73 14.88
N ILE A 55 -17.15 24.67 14.60
CA ILE A 55 -15.75 24.40 14.26
C ILE A 55 -14.88 24.79 15.44
N ASN A 56 -14.08 23.87 15.96
CA ASN A 56 -13.12 24.11 17.04
C ASN A 56 -11.71 23.77 16.55
N VAL A 57 -10.77 24.70 16.73
CA VAL A 57 -9.35 24.47 16.47
C VAL A 57 -8.70 24.00 17.76
N ILE A 58 -8.10 22.82 17.74
CA ILE A 58 -7.48 22.20 18.91
C ILE A 58 -5.97 22.34 18.78
N SER A 59 -5.40 23.28 19.55
CA SER A 59 -3.98 23.60 19.55
C SER A 59 -3.25 23.07 20.80
N GLN A 60 -4.00 22.80 21.86
CA GLN A 60 -3.51 22.30 23.16
C GLN A 60 -4.55 21.35 23.80
N LEU A 61 -4.16 20.63 24.85
CA LEU A 61 -5.01 19.62 25.50
C LEU A 61 -6.24 20.21 26.23
N SER A 62 -6.16 21.46 26.68
CA SER A 62 -7.30 22.17 27.29
C SER A 62 -8.41 22.43 26.27
N ASP A 63 -8.07 22.86 25.05
CA ASP A 63 -9.05 23.07 23.97
C ASP A 63 -9.84 21.77 23.70
N TRP A 64 -9.15 20.62 23.69
CA TRP A 64 -9.82 19.32 23.56
C TRP A 64 -10.72 19.02 24.75
N SER A 65 -10.25 19.31 25.97
CA SER A 65 -11.00 19.02 27.20
C SER A 65 -12.35 19.75 27.26
N GLU A 66 -12.46 20.94 26.67
CA GLU A 66 -13.70 21.71 26.60
C GLU A 66 -14.74 21.09 25.67
N VAL A 67 -14.33 20.44 24.58
CA VAL A 67 -15.24 19.96 23.52
C VAL A 67 -15.39 18.44 23.47
N LYS A 68 -14.50 17.68 24.11
CA LYS A 68 -14.41 16.22 23.99
C LYS A 68 -15.68 15.49 24.38
N ALA A 69 -16.38 15.93 25.43
CA ALA A 69 -17.55 15.21 25.94
C ALA A 69 -18.66 15.14 24.89
N GLU A 70 -19.00 16.29 24.30
CA GLU A 70 -19.98 16.39 23.21
C GLU A 70 -19.52 15.65 21.96
N PHE A 71 -18.24 15.83 21.56
CA PHE A 71 -17.70 15.20 20.37
C PHE A 71 -17.68 13.67 20.46
N LEU A 72 -17.21 13.12 21.59
CA LEU A 72 -17.14 11.68 21.83
C LEU A 72 -18.53 11.06 21.94
N GLN A 73 -19.50 11.77 22.56
CA GLN A 73 -20.89 11.32 22.62
C GLN A 73 -21.46 11.11 21.21
N ASP A 74 -21.25 12.08 20.31
CA ASP A 74 -21.68 11.97 18.91
C ASP A 74 -20.97 10.83 18.17
N ALA A 75 -19.65 10.72 18.34
CA ALA A 75 -18.85 9.68 17.70
C ALA A 75 -19.32 8.27 18.11
N ILE A 76 -19.62 8.07 19.40
CA ILE A 76 -20.09 6.78 19.94
C ILE A 76 -21.53 6.49 19.52
N LYS A 77 -22.41 7.51 19.54
CA LYS A 77 -23.83 7.36 19.19
C LYS A 77 -24.01 7.00 17.72
N TYR A 78 -23.34 7.73 16.83
CA TYR A 78 -23.56 7.62 15.38
C TYR A 78 -22.56 6.70 14.69
N LYS A 79 -21.44 6.41 15.34
CA LYS A 79 -20.40 5.48 14.85
C LYS A 79 -19.86 5.83 13.47
N VAL A 80 -19.81 7.12 13.14
CA VAL A 80 -19.23 7.61 11.90
C VAL A 80 -18.68 9.02 12.09
N LEU A 81 -17.51 9.26 11.50
CA LEU A 81 -16.79 10.52 11.48
C LEU A 81 -16.31 10.83 10.06
N GLY A 82 -16.42 12.07 9.60
CA GLY A 82 -15.65 12.57 8.46
C GLY A 82 -14.19 12.74 8.89
N LEU A 83 -13.24 12.36 8.04
CA LEU A 83 -11.81 12.47 8.32
C LEU A 83 -11.05 12.97 7.10
N ASP A 84 -10.14 13.93 7.33
CA ASP A 84 -9.14 14.39 6.37
C ASP A 84 -7.84 14.75 7.12
N CYS A 85 -6.77 15.04 6.38
CA CYS A 85 -5.48 15.49 6.92
C CYS A 85 -4.85 16.56 6.03
N GLU A 86 -4.11 17.50 6.62
CA GLU A 86 -3.31 18.49 5.90
C GLU A 86 -1.86 18.51 6.39
N TRP A 87 -0.92 18.84 5.49
CA TRP A 87 0.52 18.79 5.74
C TRP A 87 1.30 19.81 4.93
N VAL A 88 2.52 20.13 5.38
CA VAL A 88 3.45 20.97 4.63
C VAL A 88 4.36 20.11 3.75
N THR A 89 4.76 20.65 2.60
CA THR A 89 5.82 20.07 1.76
C THR A 89 7.04 21.00 1.81
N ARG A 90 8.20 20.49 2.19
CA ARG A 90 9.49 21.21 2.21
C ARG A 90 10.47 20.49 1.29
N ASP A 91 11.09 21.21 0.37
CA ASP A 91 12.08 20.67 -0.57
C ASP A 91 11.59 19.43 -1.35
N GLY A 92 10.32 19.46 -1.79
CA GLY A 92 9.67 18.34 -2.48
C GLY A 92 9.36 17.13 -1.59
N ARG A 93 9.67 17.20 -0.29
CA ARG A 93 9.38 16.15 0.71
C ARG A 93 8.19 16.53 1.57
N MET A 94 7.21 15.63 1.57
CA MET A 94 6.05 15.70 2.46
C MET A 94 6.51 15.57 3.92
N GLN A 95 6.13 16.53 4.75
CA GLN A 95 6.36 16.49 6.19
C GLN A 95 5.29 15.61 6.88
N PRO A 96 5.47 15.24 8.17
CA PRO A 96 4.40 14.65 8.97
C PRO A 96 3.10 15.46 8.90
N VAL A 97 1.97 14.81 9.18
CA VAL A 97 0.64 15.44 9.13
C VAL A 97 0.58 16.64 10.08
N SER A 98 0.42 17.85 9.56
CA SER A 98 0.40 19.06 10.38
C SER A 98 -0.96 19.25 11.08
N MET A 99 -2.04 18.79 10.45
CA MET A 99 -3.41 18.89 10.97
C MET A 99 -4.24 17.64 10.67
N LEU A 100 -5.02 17.18 11.65
CA LEU A 100 -6.07 16.17 11.52
C LEU A 100 -7.44 16.82 11.68
N GLN A 101 -8.33 16.59 10.72
CA GLN A 101 -9.70 17.08 10.76
C GLN A 101 -10.66 15.94 11.05
N LEU A 102 -11.61 16.17 11.96
CA LEU A 102 -12.70 15.26 12.23
C LEU A 102 -14.03 15.99 12.27
N ALA A 103 -15.08 15.39 11.74
CA ALA A 103 -16.44 15.91 11.82
C ALA A 103 -17.44 14.83 12.23
N THR A 104 -18.37 15.18 13.11
CA THR A 104 -19.52 14.35 13.47
C THR A 104 -20.72 14.66 12.56
N VAL A 105 -21.73 13.77 12.56
CA VAL A 105 -22.95 13.95 11.75
C VAL A 105 -23.79 15.14 12.20
N THR A 106 -23.58 15.64 13.41
CA THR A 106 -24.33 16.79 13.96
C THR A 106 -23.76 18.13 13.48
N GLY A 107 -22.57 18.13 12.86
CA GLY A 107 -21.88 19.33 12.38
C GLY A 107 -20.79 19.84 13.34
N HIS A 108 -20.44 19.08 14.38
CA HIS A 108 -19.30 19.37 15.24
C HIS A 108 -18.01 18.95 14.54
N CYS A 109 -17.13 19.91 14.26
CA CYS A 109 -15.85 19.71 13.59
C CYS A 109 -14.70 20.13 14.51
N CYS A 110 -13.70 19.26 14.65
CA CYS A 110 -12.47 19.53 15.38
C CYS A 110 -11.27 19.48 14.42
N LEU A 111 -10.44 20.52 14.48
CA LEU A 111 -9.22 20.67 13.68
C LEU A 111 -8.01 20.55 14.62
N PHE A 112 -7.45 19.36 14.74
CA PHE A 112 -6.32 19.06 15.63
C PHE A 112 -5.00 19.48 14.99
N ARG A 113 -4.32 20.45 15.58
CA ARG A 113 -3.01 20.94 15.11
C ARG A 113 -1.87 20.06 15.62
N LEU A 114 -1.70 18.89 15.01
CA LEU A 114 -0.78 17.85 15.45
C LEU A 114 0.70 18.29 15.55
N HIS A 115 1.12 19.31 14.79
CA HIS A 115 2.50 19.82 14.83
C HIS A 115 2.84 20.66 16.07
N ILE A 116 1.82 21.17 16.81
CA ILE A 116 2.01 21.92 18.06
C ILE A 116 1.40 21.24 19.28
N LEU A 117 0.56 20.21 19.09
CA LEU A 117 0.04 19.43 20.20
C LEU A 117 1.17 18.63 20.86
N GLU A 118 1.25 18.71 22.19
CA GLU A 118 2.24 17.97 22.99
C GLU A 118 2.15 16.45 22.76
N CYS A 119 0.91 15.94 22.73
CA CYS A 119 0.62 14.55 22.42
C CYS A 119 -0.81 14.42 21.85
N ILE A 120 -1.09 13.31 21.18
CA ILE A 120 -2.46 12.99 20.76
C ILE A 120 -3.22 12.41 21.97
N PRO A 121 -4.37 12.98 22.35
CA PRO A 121 -5.16 12.49 23.48
C PRO A 121 -5.52 11.00 23.35
N ALA A 122 -5.44 10.25 24.47
CA ALA A 122 -5.68 8.81 24.47
C ALA A 122 -7.12 8.43 24.07
N ASP A 123 -8.10 9.24 24.46
CA ASP A 123 -9.49 9.09 24.06
C ASP A 123 -9.71 9.32 22.55
N LEU A 124 -8.97 10.26 21.96
CA LEU A 124 -8.92 10.45 20.50
C LEU A 124 -8.29 9.23 19.82
N LEU A 125 -7.15 8.72 20.31
CA LEU A 125 -6.52 7.50 19.78
C LEU A 125 -7.48 6.30 19.82
N ASN A 126 -8.24 6.16 20.90
CA ASN A 126 -9.23 5.08 21.06
C ASN A 126 -10.31 5.14 19.97
N ILE A 127 -10.91 6.32 19.72
CA ILE A 127 -11.93 6.42 18.67
C ILE A 127 -11.34 6.26 17.26
N LEU A 128 -10.09 6.66 17.01
CA LEU A 128 -9.41 6.46 15.73
C LEU A 128 -9.11 4.97 15.48
N ALA A 129 -8.74 4.22 16.53
CA ALA A 129 -8.48 2.79 16.48
C ALA A 129 -9.74 1.91 16.54
N ASP A 130 -10.89 2.45 16.96
CA ASP A 130 -12.15 1.69 16.99
C ASP A 130 -12.69 1.47 15.57
N LYS A 131 -12.67 0.22 15.11
CA LYS A 131 -13.19 -0.18 13.79
C LYS A 131 -14.72 -0.07 13.69
N SER A 132 -15.42 -0.07 14.82
CA SER A 132 -16.87 0.09 14.87
C SER A 132 -17.31 1.52 14.55
N ILE A 133 -16.43 2.51 14.74
CA ILE A 133 -16.63 3.91 14.34
C ILE A 133 -16.00 4.10 12.97
N LEU A 134 -16.82 4.33 11.95
CA LEU A 134 -16.34 4.51 10.57
C LEU A 134 -15.70 5.88 10.37
N LYS A 135 -14.61 5.93 9.58
CA LYS A 135 -13.96 7.17 9.15
C LYS A 135 -14.16 7.30 7.66
N VAL A 136 -14.94 8.28 7.24
CA VAL A 136 -15.39 8.43 5.85
C VAL A 136 -14.68 9.60 5.19
N GLY A 137 -14.27 9.40 3.95
CA GLY A 137 -13.56 10.41 3.17
C GLY A 137 -13.18 9.90 1.79
N VAL A 138 -12.50 10.73 1.00
CA VAL A 138 -11.92 10.31 -0.29
C VAL A 138 -10.43 10.07 -0.06
N ALA A 139 -9.96 8.85 -0.32
CA ALA A 139 -8.59 8.42 -0.01
C ALA A 139 -8.23 8.39 1.49
N VAL A 140 -9.23 8.38 2.38
CA VAL A 140 -9.08 8.43 3.84
C VAL A 140 -8.11 7.40 4.44
N LEU A 141 -7.99 6.20 3.84
CA LEU A 141 -7.01 5.20 4.30
C LEU A 141 -5.56 5.65 4.07
N ASP A 142 -5.30 6.37 2.98
CA ASP A 142 -3.97 6.93 2.72
C ASP A 142 -3.61 8.03 3.72
N ASP A 143 -4.58 8.69 4.35
CA ASP A 143 -4.35 9.65 5.44
C ASP A 143 -4.09 8.93 6.76
N GLY A 144 -4.81 7.84 7.03
CA GLY A 144 -4.49 6.90 8.10
C GLY A 144 -3.05 6.39 8.04
N LEU A 145 -2.56 6.01 6.85
CA LEU A 145 -1.18 5.58 6.66
C LEU A 145 -0.17 6.70 6.96
N LYS A 146 -0.49 7.96 6.65
CA LYS A 146 0.39 9.10 6.98
C LYS A 146 0.40 9.38 8.48
N LEU A 147 -0.77 9.39 9.12
CA LEU A 147 -0.91 9.52 10.57
C LEU A 147 -0.14 8.42 11.31
N GLY A 148 -0.20 7.18 10.81
CA GLY A 148 0.57 6.07 11.36
C GLY A 148 2.08 6.34 11.32
N ARG A 149 2.62 6.76 10.17
CA ARG A 149 4.06 7.05 10.02
C ARG A 149 4.53 8.20 10.92
N GLY A 150 3.77 9.29 10.97
CA GLY A 150 4.15 10.50 11.70
C GLY A 150 3.90 10.43 13.21
N TYR A 151 2.82 9.78 13.63
CA TYR A 151 2.28 9.89 14.99
C TYR A 151 1.90 8.56 15.64
N GLN A 152 2.22 7.41 15.01
CA GLN A 152 1.86 6.07 15.51
C GLN A 152 0.35 5.86 15.72
N VAL A 153 -0.48 6.64 15.01
CA VAL A 153 -1.93 6.48 15.05
C VAL A 153 -2.34 5.24 14.26
N CYS A 154 -3.01 4.30 14.93
CA CYS A 154 -3.66 3.19 14.27
C CYS A 154 -5.07 3.61 13.85
N LEU A 155 -5.24 3.98 12.58
CA LEU A 155 -6.55 4.34 12.03
C LEU A 155 -7.28 3.10 11.52
N ARG A 156 -8.47 2.79 12.05
CA ARG A 156 -9.33 1.70 11.58
C ARG A 156 -10.74 2.18 11.31
N GLY A 157 -11.50 1.42 10.51
CA GLY A 157 -12.86 1.78 10.15
C GLY A 157 -12.94 2.70 8.92
N CYS A 158 -11.87 2.80 8.12
CA CYS A 158 -11.81 3.69 6.96
C CYS A 158 -12.76 3.23 5.85
N VAL A 159 -13.62 4.13 5.36
CA VAL A 159 -14.51 3.86 4.22
C VAL A 159 -14.33 4.93 3.16
N ASP A 160 -13.79 4.51 2.02
CA ASP A 160 -13.62 5.41 0.87
C ASP A 160 -14.97 5.66 0.17
N LEU A 161 -15.39 6.93 0.14
CA LEU A 161 -16.67 7.36 -0.42
C LEU A 161 -16.83 6.97 -1.89
N ARG A 162 -15.72 6.82 -2.63
CA ARG A 162 -15.73 6.43 -4.04
C ARG A 162 -16.26 5.01 -4.22
N TYR A 163 -15.86 4.08 -3.35
CA TYR A 163 -16.37 2.72 -3.39
C TYR A 163 -17.85 2.64 -3.04
N LEU A 164 -18.27 3.37 -2.00
CA LEU A 164 -19.67 3.40 -1.60
C LEU A 164 -20.54 4.00 -2.71
N THR A 165 -20.10 5.09 -3.33
CA THR A 165 -20.78 5.74 -4.47
C THR A 165 -20.95 4.78 -5.64
N GLN A 166 -19.89 4.03 -6.00
CA GLN A 166 -19.92 3.03 -7.06
C GLN A 166 -20.86 1.87 -6.73
N ARG A 167 -20.75 1.32 -5.52
CA ARG A 167 -21.59 0.20 -5.06
C ARG A 167 -23.07 0.54 -5.12
N LEU A 168 -23.42 1.75 -4.72
CA LEU A 168 -24.80 2.22 -4.71
C LEU A 168 -25.27 2.74 -6.08
N LYS A 169 -24.39 2.76 -7.09
CA LYS A 169 -24.66 3.33 -8.42
C LYS A 169 -25.24 4.75 -8.33
N ALA A 170 -24.82 5.51 -7.31
CA ALA A 170 -25.36 6.82 -6.98
C ALA A 170 -24.86 7.94 -7.91
N TYR A 171 -23.78 7.67 -8.66
CA TYR A 171 -23.19 8.57 -9.64
C TYR A 171 -23.13 7.90 -11.01
N LYS A 172 -23.67 8.60 -12.03
CA LYS A 172 -23.68 8.15 -13.44
C LYS A 172 -22.75 8.97 -14.34
N GLY A 173 -22.06 9.96 -13.79
CA GLY A 173 -21.19 10.83 -14.58
C GLY A 173 -19.95 10.10 -15.10
N ARG A 174 -19.37 10.64 -16.17
CA ARG A 174 -18.24 10.04 -16.90
C ARG A 174 -16.87 10.45 -16.34
N THR A 175 -16.80 11.39 -15.40
CA THR A 175 -15.57 12.01 -14.88
C THR A 175 -15.40 11.76 -13.37
N GLY A 176 -14.21 12.10 -12.83
CA GLY A 176 -13.65 11.52 -11.59
C GLY A 176 -14.51 11.58 -10.31
N LEU A 177 -14.17 10.73 -9.34
CA LEU A 177 -14.88 10.58 -8.05
C LEU A 177 -14.17 11.35 -6.91
N GLY A 178 -13.58 12.51 -7.21
CA GLY A 178 -12.97 13.35 -6.18
C GLY A 178 -14.04 14.01 -5.29
N LEU A 179 -13.68 14.39 -4.07
CA LEU A 179 -14.61 14.97 -3.08
C LEU A 179 -15.39 16.16 -3.64
N LYS A 180 -14.72 17.10 -4.34
CA LYS A 180 -15.35 18.24 -5.03
C LYS A 180 -16.41 17.83 -6.04
N VAL A 181 -16.18 16.76 -6.80
CA VAL A 181 -17.15 16.26 -7.78
C VAL A 181 -18.32 15.62 -7.06
N LEU A 182 -18.06 14.76 -6.08
CA LEU A 182 -19.12 14.11 -5.30
C LEU A 182 -20.01 15.14 -4.57
N ALA A 183 -19.42 16.17 -3.99
CA ALA A 183 -20.12 17.26 -3.33
C ALA A 183 -21.11 17.96 -4.27
N ARG A 184 -20.64 18.35 -5.46
CA ARG A 184 -21.48 19.02 -6.46
C ARG A 184 -22.61 18.12 -6.94
N GLU A 185 -22.31 16.86 -7.24
CA GLU A 185 -23.25 15.96 -7.92
C GLU A 185 -24.26 15.33 -6.97
N LEU A 186 -23.89 15.10 -5.71
CA LEU A 186 -24.76 14.47 -4.73
C LEU A 186 -25.47 15.49 -3.84
N LEU A 187 -24.80 16.58 -3.48
CA LEU A 187 -25.32 17.60 -2.55
C LEU A 187 -25.66 18.94 -3.22
N GLY A 188 -25.17 19.20 -4.43
CA GLY A 188 -25.30 20.53 -5.07
C GLY A 188 -24.35 21.58 -4.46
N VAL A 189 -23.32 21.15 -3.72
CA VAL A 189 -22.36 22.02 -3.04
C VAL A 189 -21.09 22.19 -3.88
N THR A 190 -20.68 23.44 -4.10
CA THR A 190 -19.41 23.74 -4.77
C THR A 190 -18.32 23.92 -3.72
N LEU A 191 -17.31 23.06 -3.76
CA LEU A 191 -16.09 23.23 -2.96
C LEU A 191 -15.08 24.10 -3.70
N GLU A 192 -14.72 25.22 -3.07
CA GLU A 192 -13.56 26.02 -3.47
C GLU A 192 -12.28 25.29 -3.06
N LYS A 193 -11.47 24.93 -4.05
CA LYS A 193 -10.16 24.30 -3.83
C LYS A 193 -9.08 25.21 -4.39
N ASP A 194 -8.95 26.40 -3.81
CA ASP A 194 -7.85 27.32 -4.14
C ASP A 194 -6.53 26.61 -3.85
N ILE A 195 -5.67 26.54 -4.86
CA ILE A 195 -4.35 25.93 -4.75
C ILE A 195 -3.50 26.65 -3.70
N ARG A 196 -3.69 27.96 -3.52
CA ARG A 196 -2.94 28.77 -2.54
C ARG A 196 -3.26 28.34 -1.12
N THR A 197 -4.52 28.03 -0.82
CA THR A 197 -4.95 27.54 0.50
C THR A 197 -4.56 26.08 0.69
N ARG A 198 -4.82 25.23 -0.31
CA ARG A 198 -4.51 23.79 -0.24
C ARG A 198 -3.01 23.52 -0.05
N CYS A 199 -2.16 24.33 -0.67
CA CYS A 199 -0.70 24.24 -0.55
C CYS A 199 -0.12 25.32 0.39
N SER A 200 -0.93 25.90 1.28
CA SER A 200 -0.48 26.90 2.25
C SER A 200 0.35 26.28 3.36
N ASN A 201 0.94 27.13 4.21
CA ASN A 201 1.64 26.69 5.40
C ASN A 201 0.65 26.25 6.49
N TRP A 202 0.35 24.95 6.55
CA TRP A 202 -0.49 24.32 7.59
C TRP A 202 0.15 24.29 8.99
N GLU A 203 1.43 24.65 9.09
CA GLU A 203 2.18 24.80 10.35
C GLU A 203 2.30 26.27 10.79
N ALA A 204 1.57 27.19 10.14
CA ALA A 204 1.61 28.61 10.50
C ALA A 204 1.16 28.83 11.95
N LYS A 205 1.86 29.69 12.70
CA LYS A 205 1.56 29.98 14.12
C LYS A 205 0.07 30.23 14.37
N GLN A 206 -0.58 30.98 13.48
CA GLN A 206 -2.03 31.16 13.44
C GLN A 206 -2.54 30.73 12.06
N LEU A 207 -3.67 30.02 12.04
CA LEU A 207 -4.35 29.65 10.81
C LEU A 207 -5.22 30.82 10.35
N SER A 208 -5.27 31.04 9.04
CA SER A 208 -6.23 32.00 8.48
C SER A 208 -7.65 31.45 8.54
N GLU A 209 -8.65 32.34 8.52
CA GLU A 209 -10.06 31.93 8.42
C GLU A 209 -10.31 31.04 7.19
N GLN A 210 -9.61 31.33 6.08
CA GLN A 210 -9.71 30.53 4.85
C GLN A 210 -9.17 29.11 5.05
N GLN A 211 -8.07 28.94 5.80
CA GLN A 211 -7.53 27.62 6.14
C GLN A 211 -8.49 26.84 7.04
N VAL A 212 -9.05 27.49 8.07
CA VAL A 212 -10.01 26.87 9.00
C VAL A 212 -11.26 26.43 8.26
N GLU A 213 -11.83 27.29 7.41
CA GLU A 213 -13.04 26.97 6.64
C GLU A 213 -12.76 25.86 5.62
N TYR A 214 -11.64 25.93 4.90
CA TYR A 214 -11.24 24.89 3.94
C TYR A 214 -11.13 23.52 4.62
N ALA A 215 -10.37 23.45 5.72
CA ALA A 215 -10.13 22.22 6.47
C ALA A 215 -11.42 21.64 7.05
N ALA A 216 -12.28 22.49 7.63
CA ALA A 216 -13.57 22.04 8.16
C ALA A 216 -14.51 21.54 7.07
N MET A 217 -14.55 22.21 5.91
CA MET A 217 -15.50 21.86 4.85
C MET A 217 -15.18 20.53 4.19
N ASP A 218 -13.90 20.15 4.03
CA ASP A 218 -13.52 18.87 3.44
C ASP A 218 -14.05 17.67 4.27
N VAL A 219 -14.06 17.75 5.60
CA VAL A 219 -14.64 16.68 6.46
C VAL A 219 -16.14 16.77 6.64
N LEU A 220 -16.70 17.97 6.74
CA LEU A 220 -18.14 18.17 6.88
C LEU A 220 -18.88 17.71 5.61
N VAL A 221 -18.35 18.01 4.43
CA VAL A 221 -18.96 17.56 3.18
C VAL A 221 -18.74 16.06 2.95
N ALA A 222 -17.63 15.48 3.39
CA ALA A 222 -17.42 14.04 3.33
C ALA A 222 -18.52 13.28 4.11
N ILE A 223 -18.84 13.71 5.32
CA ILE A 223 -19.88 13.07 6.12
C ILE A 223 -21.29 13.36 5.59
N ASP A 224 -21.53 14.54 5.03
CA ASP A 224 -22.81 14.87 4.36
C ASP A 224 -23.02 13.98 3.11
N ILE A 225 -21.97 13.75 2.30
CA ILE A 225 -22.01 12.83 1.16
C ILE A 225 -22.31 11.41 1.63
N PHE A 226 -21.63 10.95 2.68
CA PHE A 226 -21.88 9.62 3.24
C PHE A 226 -23.34 9.45 3.66
N THR A 227 -23.86 10.44 4.41
CA THR A 227 -25.24 10.47 4.88
C THR A 227 -26.23 10.44 3.72
N GLU A 228 -26.04 11.25 2.68
CA GLU A 228 -26.88 11.27 1.48
C GLU A 228 -26.84 9.91 0.74
N LEU A 229 -25.68 9.27 0.63
CA LEU A 229 -25.55 7.95 0.00
C LEU A 229 -26.32 6.87 0.76
N VAL A 230 -26.18 6.83 2.09
CA VAL A 230 -26.92 5.92 2.95
C VAL A 230 -28.42 6.21 2.86
N TYR A 231 -28.81 7.48 2.92
CA TYR A 231 -30.20 7.91 2.77
C TYR A 231 -30.83 7.46 1.47
N ARG A 232 -30.21 7.71 0.31
CA ARG A 232 -30.74 7.26 -0.99
C ARG A 232 -30.93 5.75 -1.10
N LYS A 233 -30.10 4.98 -0.39
CA LYS A 233 -30.22 3.51 -0.38
C LYS A 233 -31.36 3.05 0.52
N LEU A 234 -31.57 3.73 1.63
CA LEU A 234 -32.52 3.38 2.66
C LEU A 234 -33.90 4.03 2.50
N SER A 235 -34.04 5.12 1.74
CA SER A 235 -35.29 5.88 1.53
C SER A 235 -36.39 5.13 0.77
N ARG A 236 -36.16 3.84 0.45
CA ARG A 236 -37.18 2.89 -0.01
C ARG A 236 -37.80 2.05 1.11
N GLN A 237 -37.32 2.24 2.34
CA GLN A 237 -37.80 1.58 3.55
C GLN A 237 -38.35 2.67 4.48
N ASP A 238 -39.53 2.47 5.06
CA ASP A 238 -40.06 3.36 6.10
C ASP A 238 -39.17 3.23 7.35
N ILE A 239 -38.17 4.11 7.47
CA ILE A 239 -37.29 4.18 8.63
C ILE A 239 -37.83 5.27 9.57
N PRO A 240 -38.38 4.90 10.74
CA PRO A 240 -39.16 5.83 11.55
C PRO A 240 -38.29 6.83 12.33
N THR A 241 -37.05 6.49 12.67
CA THR A 241 -36.19 7.31 13.56
C THR A 241 -34.76 7.49 13.03
N PHE A 242 -34.11 8.57 13.49
CA PHE A 242 -32.71 8.88 13.19
C PHE A 242 -31.74 7.81 13.73
N ASP A 243 -32.04 7.22 14.88
CA ASP A 243 -31.20 6.14 15.44
C ASP A 243 -31.37 4.82 14.66
N ALA A 244 -32.59 4.49 14.21
CA ALA A 244 -32.83 3.34 13.36
C ALA A 244 -32.10 3.45 12.02
N PHE A 245 -31.95 4.66 11.48
CA PHE A 245 -31.19 4.94 10.27
C PHE A 245 -29.72 4.52 10.40
N TRP A 246 -29.04 4.96 11.46
CA TRP A 246 -27.62 4.66 11.67
C TRP A 246 -27.37 3.18 12.01
N SER A 247 -28.33 2.50 12.64
CA SER A 247 -28.23 1.05 12.90
C SER A 247 -28.12 0.20 11.62
N LYS A 248 -28.61 0.69 10.47
CA LYS A 248 -28.61 -0.01 9.19
C LYS A 248 -27.37 0.27 8.32
N MET A 249 -26.45 1.10 8.79
CA MET A 249 -25.23 1.49 8.08
C MET A 249 -24.21 0.34 7.90
N PRO A 250 -23.89 -0.50 8.90
CA PRO A 250 -22.78 -1.45 8.79
C PRO A 250 -22.88 -2.41 7.57
N PRO A 251 -24.04 -2.99 7.24
CA PRO A 251 -24.19 -3.84 6.05
C PRO A 251 -23.84 -3.15 4.72
N LEU A 252 -24.05 -1.84 4.60
CA LEU A 252 -23.74 -1.09 3.37
C LEU A 252 -22.23 -0.97 3.14
N CYS A 253 -21.48 -0.89 4.24
CA CYS A 253 -20.03 -0.73 4.25
C CYS A 253 -19.29 -2.07 4.27
N GLN A 254 -20.00 -3.20 4.39
CA GLN A 254 -19.40 -4.53 4.45
C GLN A 254 -18.45 -4.78 3.26
N GLY A 255 -17.22 -5.19 3.56
CA GLY A 255 -16.18 -5.44 2.56
C GLY A 255 -15.61 -4.18 1.87
N LEU A 256 -15.94 -2.96 2.34
CA LEU A 256 -15.29 -1.70 1.94
C LEU A 256 -14.41 -1.10 3.04
N VAL A 257 -14.64 -1.51 4.29
CA VAL A 257 -13.90 -1.01 5.45
C VAL A 257 -12.43 -1.41 5.36
N ASP A 258 -11.54 -0.43 5.53
CA ASP A 258 -10.08 -0.55 5.47
C ASP A 258 -9.58 -1.11 4.12
N VAL A 259 -10.30 -0.84 3.02
CA VAL A 259 -9.92 -1.27 1.67
C VAL A 259 -9.32 -0.11 0.87
N LYS A 260 -8.04 -0.24 0.49
CA LYS A 260 -7.38 0.77 -0.36
C LYS A 260 -8.08 0.89 -1.71
N TYR A 261 -8.42 2.13 -2.07
CA TYR A 261 -9.06 2.41 -3.35
C TYR A 261 -8.11 2.17 -4.52
N LYS A 262 -8.54 1.32 -5.45
CA LYS A 262 -7.86 1.06 -6.72
C LYS A 262 -8.65 1.71 -7.84
N GLU A 263 -8.05 2.70 -8.49
CA GLU A 263 -8.63 3.27 -9.70
C GLU A 263 -8.76 2.17 -10.77
N LYS A 264 -9.97 2.01 -11.33
CA LYS A 264 -10.13 1.22 -12.54
C LYS A 264 -9.41 1.99 -13.64
N LYS A 265 -8.34 1.41 -14.20
CA LYS A 265 -7.75 1.90 -15.46
C LYS A 265 -8.90 2.06 -16.46
N ARG A 266 -9.16 3.28 -16.92
CA ARG A 266 -10.13 3.52 -18.00
C ARG A 266 -9.68 2.69 -19.20
N GLN A 267 -10.44 1.66 -19.57
CA GLN A 267 -10.39 1.15 -20.94
C GLN A 267 -10.94 2.27 -21.81
N VAL A 268 -10.06 3.00 -22.49
CA VAL A 268 -10.47 3.84 -23.60
C VAL A 268 -10.79 2.87 -24.74
N GLY A 269 -12.06 2.51 -24.87
CA GLY A 269 -12.53 1.79 -26.04
C GLY A 269 -12.47 2.71 -27.27
N PRO A 270 -12.24 2.18 -28.49
CA PRO A 270 -12.24 2.99 -29.70
C PRO A 270 -13.60 3.68 -29.86
N LEU A 271 -13.58 5.00 -30.09
CA LEU A 271 -14.73 5.70 -30.64
C LEU A 271 -14.90 5.20 -32.08
N LEU A 272 -15.96 4.42 -32.33
CA LEU A 272 -16.40 4.16 -33.69
C LEU A 272 -16.93 5.47 -34.30
N PRO A 273 -16.58 5.79 -35.56
CA PRO A 273 -17.15 6.93 -36.26
C PRO A 273 -18.61 6.61 -36.58
N LYS A 274 -19.53 7.49 -36.19
CA LYS A 274 -20.85 7.54 -36.83
C LYS A 274 -20.73 8.47 -38.02
N ALA A 275 -21.03 7.90 -39.18
CA ALA A 275 -21.17 8.59 -40.45
C ALA A 275 -22.22 9.71 -40.34
N ASP A 276 -21.83 10.86 -40.89
CA ASP A 276 -22.55 11.74 -41.80
C ASP A 276 -24.07 11.81 -41.67
N ASP A 277 -24.56 12.97 -41.26
CA ASP A 277 -25.57 13.68 -42.03
C ASP A 277 -25.34 15.19 -41.90
N ALA A 278 -25.38 15.84 -43.07
CA ALA A 278 -24.91 17.17 -43.37
C ALA A 278 -25.90 18.30 -43.02
N SER A 279 -25.48 19.52 -43.36
CA SER A 279 -26.12 20.85 -43.27
C SER A 279 -25.87 21.60 -41.95
N SER A 280 -24.79 22.40 -41.87
CA SER A 280 -24.64 23.77 -42.38
C SER A 280 -25.55 24.77 -41.66
N GLU A 281 -24.97 25.61 -40.80
CA GLU A 281 -24.89 27.05 -41.05
C GLU A 281 -24.11 27.75 -39.93
N SER A 282 -23.40 28.78 -40.36
CA SER A 282 -22.52 29.70 -39.65
C SER A 282 -23.25 30.51 -38.57
N ASP A 283 -22.53 30.97 -37.54
CA ASP A 283 -22.18 32.40 -37.48
C ASP A 283 -21.34 32.75 -36.26
N GLU A 284 -20.51 33.76 -36.52
CA GLU A 284 -19.56 34.46 -35.69
C GLU A 284 -20.23 35.20 -34.53
N SER A 285 -19.48 35.45 -33.45
CA SER A 285 -19.32 36.82 -32.92
C SER A 285 -18.31 36.86 -31.79
N GLU A 286 -17.41 37.83 -31.95
CA GLU A 286 -16.32 38.27 -31.11
C GLU A 286 -16.78 39.05 -29.87
N GLU A 287 -15.86 39.19 -28.90
CA GLU A 287 -15.43 40.42 -28.21
C GLU A 287 -14.99 40.09 -26.76
N SER A 288 -13.68 40.14 -26.49
CA SER A 288 -12.89 41.29 -25.95
C SER A 288 -13.05 41.40 -24.42
N SER A 289 -12.05 41.41 -23.55
CA SER A 289 -10.74 42.12 -23.45
C SER A 289 -9.99 41.60 -22.19
N PRO A 290 -8.82 42.10 -21.74
CA PRO A 290 -7.64 42.63 -22.41
C PRO A 290 -6.33 41.89 -22.01
N LEU A 291 -5.27 42.21 -22.76
CA LEU A 291 -3.88 41.77 -22.64
C LEU A 291 -3.15 42.36 -21.41
N PHE A 292 -2.30 41.56 -20.76
CA PHE A 292 -1.03 42.03 -20.20
C PHE A 292 0.03 40.92 -20.29
N ASN A 293 1.16 41.25 -20.92
CA ASN A 293 2.29 40.36 -21.21
C ASN A 293 3.23 40.19 -20.01
N SER A 294 3.77 38.98 -19.84
CA SER A 294 5.22 38.63 -19.72
C SER A 294 5.41 37.32 -18.90
N PRO A 295 6.56 36.62 -18.94
CA PRO A 295 7.09 35.88 -20.07
C PRO A 295 7.24 34.37 -19.75
N HIS A 296 7.51 33.61 -20.81
CA HIS A 296 7.65 32.15 -20.86
C HIS A 296 8.66 31.53 -19.88
N SER A 297 8.23 30.47 -19.19
CA SER A 297 9.07 29.32 -18.84
C SER A 297 8.26 28.03 -19.01
N ASN A 298 8.30 27.47 -20.23
CA ASN A 298 7.66 26.20 -20.54
C ASN A 298 8.54 25.03 -20.04
N SER A 299 7.98 24.19 -19.18
CA SER A 299 8.44 22.80 -19.02
C SER A 299 7.22 21.88 -18.84
N PRO A 300 7.21 20.70 -19.46
CA PRO A 300 5.97 19.96 -19.77
C PRO A 300 5.55 18.99 -18.66
N PRO A 301 4.25 18.64 -18.57
CA PRO A 301 3.73 17.67 -17.63
C PRO A 301 4.02 16.22 -18.08
N SER A 302 4.70 15.46 -17.23
CA SER A 302 5.02 14.04 -17.41
C SER A 302 3.75 13.17 -17.38
N ARG A 303 3.44 12.51 -18.51
CA ARG A 303 2.39 11.49 -18.63
C ARG A 303 2.96 10.07 -18.67
N SER A 304 2.33 9.28 -17.80
CA SER A 304 2.20 7.82 -17.74
C SER A 304 2.35 7.04 -19.05
N SER A 305 3.23 6.04 -19.02
CA SER A 305 3.44 4.99 -20.01
C SER A 305 2.35 3.91 -20.02
N SER A 306 1.78 3.62 -21.18
CA SER A 306 0.89 2.49 -21.49
C SER A 306 1.63 1.37 -22.23
N HIS A 307 1.37 0.12 -21.82
CA HIS A 307 1.72 -1.11 -22.52
C HIS A 307 0.46 -1.94 -22.81
N THR A 308 0.44 -2.51 -24.01
CA THR A 308 -0.63 -3.24 -24.70
C THR A 308 -0.72 -4.69 -24.24
N THR A 309 -1.92 -5.25 -24.42
CA THR A 309 -2.52 -6.49 -23.94
C THR A 309 -2.13 -7.76 -24.71
N ILE A 310 -2.01 -8.89 -24.01
CA ILE A 310 -2.26 -10.24 -24.53
C ILE A 310 -3.58 -10.73 -23.92
N ALA A 311 -4.45 -11.28 -24.76
CA ALA A 311 -5.78 -11.75 -24.41
C ALA A 311 -5.73 -13.02 -23.56
N SER A 312 -6.53 -13.08 -22.49
CA SER A 312 -6.95 -14.34 -21.89
C SER A 312 -8.38 -14.22 -21.39
N HIS A 313 -9.21 -15.16 -21.80
CA HIS A 313 -10.53 -15.39 -21.24
C HIS A 313 -10.41 -15.57 -19.72
N ASN A 314 -11.16 -14.79 -18.94
CA ASN A 314 -11.48 -15.18 -17.57
C ASN A 314 -12.77 -14.53 -17.11
N SER A 315 -13.69 -15.40 -16.70
CA SER A 315 -14.98 -15.10 -16.10
C SER A 315 -14.85 -14.11 -14.94
N SER A 316 -15.81 -13.20 -14.87
CA SER A 316 -15.93 -12.13 -13.90
C SER A 316 -15.96 -12.65 -12.46
N LYS A 317 -14.80 -12.66 -11.79
CA LYS A 317 -14.75 -12.84 -10.32
C LYS A 317 -15.38 -11.63 -9.63
N PRO A 318 -16.27 -11.81 -8.64
CA PRO A 318 -16.89 -10.71 -7.90
C PRO A 318 -15.84 -9.85 -7.18
N LEU A 319 -15.99 -8.54 -7.31
CA LEU A 319 -15.28 -7.53 -6.50
C LEU A 319 -15.74 -7.64 -5.04
N GLY A 320 -15.01 -8.41 -4.23
CA GLY A 320 -15.28 -8.52 -2.80
C GLY A 320 -14.83 -9.84 -2.19
N LYS A 321 -13.52 -10.02 -2.00
CA LYS A 321 -12.99 -10.94 -0.98
C LYS A 321 -11.91 -10.22 -0.19
N ALA A 322 -12.31 -9.16 0.50
CA ALA A 322 -11.51 -8.63 1.60
C ALA A 322 -11.84 -9.49 2.83
N PHE A 323 -10.84 -10.25 3.28
CA PHE A 323 -10.79 -10.97 4.55
C PHE A 323 -11.94 -11.94 4.83
N MET A 324 -11.86 -13.14 4.25
CA MET A 324 -12.49 -14.30 4.90
C MET A 324 -11.59 -14.76 6.06
N PRO A 325 -12.14 -15.03 7.26
CA PRO A 325 -11.41 -15.71 8.32
C PRO A 325 -10.78 -16.99 7.77
N ARG A 326 -9.51 -17.22 8.09
CA ARG A 326 -8.79 -18.41 7.63
C ARG A 326 -9.47 -19.63 8.24
N THR A 327 -9.86 -20.61 7.42
CA THR A 327 -10.54 -21.83 7.89
C THR A 327 -9.59 -22.88 8.47
N LYS A 328 -8.28 -22.73 8.25
CA LYS A 328 -7.24 -23.64 8.74
C LYS A 328 -6.31 -22.95 9.74
N PRO A 329 -5.89 -23.63 10.82
CA PRO A 329 -4.94 -23.08 11.77
C PRO A 329 -3.56 -22.83 11.12
N LEU A 330 -2.76 -21.96 11.73
CA LEU A 330 -1.36 -21.71 11.33
C LEU A 330 -0.34 -22.49 12.15
N TYR A 331 -0.71 -22.87 13.37
CA TYR A 331 -0.02 -23.87 14.18
C TYR A 331 -0.89 -25.12 14.23
N HIS A 332 -0.43 -26.18 13.59
CA HIS A 332 -1.06 -27.50 13.66
C HIS A 332 -0.58 -28.29 14.89
N ASN A 333 0.53 -27.87 15.50
CA ASN A 333 1.14 -28.50 16.68
C ASN A 333 1.43 -30.01 16.52
N CYS A 334 1.70 -30.47 15.29
CA CYS A 334 2.08 -31.87 15.03
C CYS A 334 3.41 -32.20 15.72
N GLN A 335 3.54 -33.37 16.32
CA GLN A 335 4.75 -33.75 17.04
C GLN A 335 5.72 -34.52 16.13
N LEU A 336 7.01 -34.22 16.27
CA LEU A 336 8.08 -35.02 15.70
C LEU A 336 8.82 -35.74 16.82
N GLU A 337 9.04 -37.04 16.66
CA GLU A 337 9.73 -37.89 17.62
C GLU A 337 11.02 -38.49 17.03
N ALA A 338 12.00 -38.76 17.88
CA ALA A 338 13.18 -39.55 17.53
C ALA A 338 12.88 -41.05 17.48
N ILE A 339 13.85 -41.86 17.06
CA ILE A 339 13.72 -43.32 16.95
C ILE A 339 13.38 -43.98 18.31
N ASP A 340 13.80 -43.39 19.42
CA ASP A 340 13.50 -43.86 20.77
C ASP A 340 12.17 -43.32 21.33
N GLY A 341 11.42 -42.54 20.56
CA GLY A 341 10.16 -41.92 20.99
C GLY A 341 10.32 -40.59 21.72
N GLN A 342 11.55 -40.06 21.89
CA GLN A 342 11.72 -38.74 22.48
C GLN A 342 11.13 -37.66 21.56
N THR A 343 10.20 -36.85 22.07
CA THR A 343 9.66 -35.70 21.34
C THR A 343 10.76 -34.67 21.07
N LEU A 344 10.86 -34.24 19.81
CA LEU A 344 11.86 -33.30 19.31
C LEU A 344 11.31 -31.88 19.21
N CYS A 345 10.12 -31.72 18.62
CA CYS A 345 9.46 -30.42 18.47
C CYS A 345 8.00 -30.56 17.99
N THR A 346 7.23 -29.49 18.16
CA THR A 346 5.99 -29.24 17.43
C THR A 346 6.26 -28.61 16.07
N CYS A 347 5.47 -28.97 15.06
CA CYS A 347 5.62 -28.50 13.70
C CYS A 347 4.29 -28.35 12.94
N ASP A 348 4.38 -27.88 11.70
CA ASP A 348 3.24 -27.78 10.78
C ASP A 348 2.97 -29.14 10.14
N ILE A 349 1.70 -29.46 9.90
CA ILE A 349 1.27 -30.74 9.32
C ILE A 349 1.99 -31.06 8.00
N LYS A 350 2.23 -30.05 7.15
CA LYS A 350 2.94 -30.25 5.89
C LYS A 350 4.37 -30.74 6.08
N LYS A 351 5.02 -30.33 7.18
CA LYS A 351 6.38 -30.78 7.51
C LYS A 351 6.35 -32.22 8.01
N ALA A 352 5.40 -32.56 8.87
CA ALA A 352 5.23 -33.92 9.36
C ALA A 352 4.93 -34.89 8.19
N GLU A 353 3.97 -34.54 7.33
CA GLU A 353 3.65 -35.30 6.12
C GLU A 353 4.84 -35.44 5.16
N TRP A 354 5.68 -34.40 5.03
CA TRP A 354 6.87 -34.47 4.19
C TRP A 354 7.84 -35.57 4.64
N TYR A 355 8.02 -35.80 5.95
CA TYR A 355 8.88 -36.89 6.43
C TYR A 355 8.31 -38.26 6.04
N ILE A 356 6.99 -38.44 6.15
CA ILE A 356 6.30 -39.67 5.72
C ILE A 356 6.48 -39.88 4.21
N LEU A 357 6.18 -38.85 3.41
CA LEU A 357 6.27 -38.91 1.94
C LEU A 357 7.69 -39.18 1.43
N LYS A 358 8.71 -38.81 2.21
CA LYS A 358 10.12 -39.09 1.89
C LYS A 358 10.64 -40.41 2.45
N GLY A 359 9.80 -41.20 3.14
CA GLY A 359 10.23 -42.43 3.80
C GLY A 359 11.18 -42.20 4.97
N LEU A 360 11.25 -40.97 5.48
CA LEU A 360 12.15 -40.55 6.56
C LEU A 360 11.49 -40.60 7.94
N GLY A 361 10.20 -40.91 8.00
CA GLY A 361 9.48 -41.14 9.25
C GLY A 361 8.16 -41.87 9.01
N GLU A 362 7.60 -42.37 10.09
CA GLU A 362 6.33 -43.08 10.13
C GLU A 362 5.32 -42.35 11.02
N LYS A 363 4.05 -42.37 10.63
CA LYS A 363 2.98 -41.84 11.46
C LYS A 363 2.71 -42.81 12.61
N VAL A 364 2.75 -42.31 13.84
CA VAL A 364 2.55 -43.12 15.07
C VAL A 364 1.30 -42.73 15.87
N CYS A 365 0.82 -41.49 15.73
CA CYS A 365 -0.41 -41.02 16.38
C CYS A 365 -1.20 -40.08 15.46
N ASP A 366 -2.53 -40.09 15.59
CA ASP A 366 -3.46 -39.21 14.88
C ASP A 366 -3.70 -37.88 15.59
N ASP A 367 -3.77 -37.89 16.92
CA ASP A 367 -4.04 -36.70 17.74
C ASP A 367 -3.26 -36.74 19.07
N PRO A 368 -2.27 -35.85 19.27
CA PRO A 368 -1.74 -34.94 18.26
C PRO A 368 -1.11 -35.72 17.10
N PHE A 369 -1.22 -35.20 15.88
CA PHE A 369 -0.63 -35.86 14.70
C PHE A 369 0.88 -35.98 14.89
N THR A 370 1.38 -37.22 15.00
CA THR A 370 2.75 -37.49 15.44
C THR A 370 3.48 -38.34 14.41
N VAL A 371 4.68 -37.89 14.04
CA VAL A 371 5.57 -38.59 13.12
C VAL A 371 6.89 -38.90 13.81
N LYS A 372 7.21 -40.18 13.86
CA LYS A 372 8.46 -40.71 14.38
C LYS A 372 9.47 -40.79 13.25
N LEU A 373 10.68 -40.24 13.47
CA LEU A 373 11.74 -40.27 12.48
C LEU A 373 12.42 -41.64 12.43
N ASN A 374 12.82 -42.05 11.23
CA ASN A 374 13.52 -43.31 10.97
C ASN A 374 15.06 -43.19 11.10
N PHE A 375 15.55 -42.01 11.49
CA PHE A 375 16.97 -41.69 11.59
C PHE A 375 17.26 -40.85 12.83
N GLU A 376 18.51 -40.84 13.27
CA GLU A 376 18.96 -40.07 14.42
C GLU A 376 19.10 -38.58 14.05
N PRO A 377 18.36 -37.65 14.70
CA PRO A 377 18.45 -36.24 14.38
C PRO A 377 19.79 -35.65 14.83
N SER A 378 20.29 -34.65 14.10
CA SER A 378 21.55 -33.96 14.40
C SER A 378 21.54 -33.15 15.72
N GLY A 379 20.40 -33.05 16.39
CA GLY A 379 20.24 -32.36 17.66
C GLY A 379 18.93 -32.73 18.33
N ARG A 380 18.97 -32.84 19.65
CA ARG A 380 17.84 -33.15 20.52
C ARG A 380 17.63 -32.02 21.53
N PRO A 381 16.39 -31.84 22.04
CA PRO A 381 16.16 -30.90 23.13
C PRO A 381 16.91 -31.36 24.40
N GLU A 382 17.69 -30.45 25.00
CA GLU A 382 18.48 -30.70 26.21
C GLU A 382 17.62 -30.84 27.48
N SER A 383 16.40 -30.29 27.47
CA SER A 383 15.45 -30.33 28.58
C SER A 383 14.00 -30.41 28.07
N GLY A 384 13.09 -30.86 28.94
CA GLY A 384 11.64 -30.87 28.67
C GLY A 384 11.00 -29.48 28.59
N GLU A 385 11.66 -28.45 29.14
CA GLU A 385 11.22 -27.05 29.08
C GLU A 385 11.80 -26.31 27.87
N ASN A 386 11.40 -26.74 26.67
CA ASN A 386 11.90 -26.18 25.42
C ASN A 386 10.78 -25.48 24.62
N TYR A 387 11.05 -24.27 24.13
CA TYR A 387 10.11 -23.49 23.29
C TYR A 387 9.56 -24.28 22.08
N TYR A 388 10.37 -25.16 21.50
CA TYR A 388 9.98 -25.97 20.35
C TYR A 388 9.06 -27.13 20.72
N LEU A 389 9.06 -27.58 21.98
CA LEU A 389 8.16 -28.62 22.46
C LEU A 389 6.78 -28.06 22.83
N ALA A 390 6.72 -26.80 23.23
CA ALA A 390 5.46 -26.17 23.63
C ALA A 390 4.46 -26.06 22.48
N GLU A 391 3.20 -26.40 22.76
CA GLU A 391 2.06 -26.12 21.90
C GLU A 391 1.85 -24.61 21.76
N LYS A 392 1.49 -24.18 20.55
CA LYS A 392 1.32 -22.77 20.21
C LYS A 392 -0.13 -22.49 19.86
N LEU A 393 -0.68 -21.45 20.48
CA LEU A 393 -2.05 -21.02 20.25
C LEU A 393 -2.17 -20.26 18.93
N ASN A 394 -3.31 -20.45 18.27
CA ASN A 394 -3.66 -19.78 17.01
C ASN A 394 -4.35 -18.43 17.28
N ILE A 395 -3.70 -17.55 18.01
CA ILE A 395 -4.23 -16.25 18.42
C ILE A 395 -3.23 -15.13 18.14
N CYS A 396 -3.71 -13.89 18.07
CA CYS A 396 -2.83 -12.72 18.08
C CYS A 396 -2.08 -12.63 19.40
N VAL A 397 -0.75 -12.70 19.37
CA VAL A 397 0.09 -12.59 20.59
C VAL A 397 -0.04 -11.24 21.29
N VAL A 398 -0.51 -10.21 20.58
CA VAL A 398 -0.65 -8.85 21.13
C VAL A 398 -1.95 -8.69 21.90
N CYS A 399 -3.09 -8.92 21.24
CA CYS A 399 -4.41 -8.62 21.79
C CYS A 399 -5.31 -9.84 22.03
N GLY A 400 -4.83 -11.06 21.75
CA GLY A 400 -5.60 -12.30 21.96
C GLY A 400 -6.66 -12.58 20.90
N SER A 401 -6.84 -11.70 19.91
CA SER A 401 -7.82 -11.89 18.84
C SER A 401 -7.58 -13.20 18.08
N GLU A 402 -8.63 -14.02 18.01
CA GLU A 402 -8.67 -15.25 17.21
C GLU A 402 -9.11 -14.98 15.76
N ASP A 403 -9.56 -13.75 15.49
CA ASP A 403 -10.05 -13.31 14.19
C ASP A 403 -8.89 -12.97 13.25
N SER A 404 -8.69 -13.79 12.21
CA SER A 404 -7.81 -13.51 11.07
C SER A 404 -6.40 -13.01 11.45
N TYR A 405 -5.54 -13.94 11.81
CA TYR A 405 -4.13 -13.70 12.14
C TYR A 405 -3.18 -14.12 11.02
N ILE A 406 -2.01 -13.48 10.99
CA ILE A 406 -0.93 -13.66 10.02
C ILE A 406 0.42 -13.78 10.71
N ARG A 407 1.38 -14.44 10.04
CA ARG A 407 2.75 -14.62 10.55
C ARG A 407 3.55 -13.32 10.39
N LYS A 408 4.02 -12.77 11.50
CA LYS A 408 4.99 -11.66 11.56
C LYS A 408 6.38 -12.22 11.82
N ASN A 409 7.37 -11.79 11.03
CA ASN A 409 8.78 -12.03 11.35
C ASN A 409 9.22 -10.88 12.27
N ILE A 410 9.60 -11.18 13.51
CA ILE A 410 10.05 -10.20 14.50
C ILE A 410 11.34 -9.53 14.03
N ILE A 411 12.29 -10.33 13.56
CA ILE A 411 13.45 -9.84 12.81
C ILE A 411 13.08 -9.87 11.33
N PRO A 412 13.05 -8.72 10.63
CA PRO A 412 12.69 -8.68 9.23
C PRO A 412 13.58 -9.59 8.36
N LYS A 413 12.96 -10.27 7.40
CA LYS A 413 13.66 -11.16 6.45
C LYS A 413 14.75 -10.44 5.66
N GLU A 414 14.61 -9.12 5.48
CA GLU A 414 15.60 -8.30 4.78
C GLU A 414 16.98 -8.31 5.46
N TYR A 415 17.02 -8.48 6.79
CA TYR A 415 18.23 -8.58 7.58
C TYR A 415 18.63 -10.04 7.81
N ARG A 416 17.69 -10.89 8.27
CA ARG A 416 18.01 -12.27 8.68
C ARG A 416 18.62 -13.11 7.55
N LYS A 417 18.33 -12.81 6.28
CA LYS A 417 18.96 -13.48 5.12
C LYS A 417 20.48 -13.28 5.05
N TYR A 418 21.03 -12.24 5.68
CA TYR A 418 22.46 -11.95 5.71
C TYR A 418 23.16 -12.45 6.99
N PHE A 419 22.44 -13.03 7.95
CA PHE A 419 23.05 -13.58 9.15
C PHE A 419 23.92 -14.82 8.85
N PRO A 420 24.89 -15.15 9.71
CA PRO A 420 25.60 -16.43 9.66
C PRO A 420 24.65 -17.63 9.75
N PRO A 421 24.99 -18.79 9.16
CA PRO A 421 24.14 -19.99 9.19
C PRO A 421 23.68 -20.39 10.60
N ILE A 422 24.58 -20.36 11.60
CA ILE A 422 24.29 -20.70 13.00
C ILE A 422 23.16 -19.85 13.61
N MET A 423 23.02 -18.58 13.20
CA MET A 423 21.97 -17.68 13.67
C MET A 423 20.69 -17.75 12.81
N LYS A 424 20.72 -18.44 11.67
CA LYS A 424 19.55 -18.63 10.79
C LYS A 424 18.71 -19.83 11.18
N GLU A 425 19.27 -20.75 11.97
CA GLU A 425 18.53 -21.84 12.59
C GLU A 425 17.41 -21.30 13.48
N HIS A 426 16.48 -22.19 13.88
CA HIS A 426 15.55 -21.87 14.97
C HIS A 426 14.60 -20.68 14.72
N LYS A 427 14.45 -20.26 13.45
CA LYS A 427 13.72 -19.06 13.02
C LYS A 427 12.24 -19.01 13.42
N SER A 428 11.62 -20.13 13.77
CA SER A 428 10.23 -20.16 14.26
C SER A 428 10.07 -19.41 15.58
N HIS A 429 11.14 -19.24 16.35
CA HIS A 429 11.15 -18.36 17.53
C HIS A 429 10.82 -16.91 17.18
N ASP A 430 11.32 -16.43 16.04
CA ASP A 430 11.12 -15.06 15.57
C ASP A 430 9.89 -14.92 14.66
N ILE A 431 8.99 -15.91 14.65
CA ILE A 431 7.76 -15.87 13.88
C ILE A 431 6.57 -15.95 14.83
N LEU A 432 5.85 -14.84 15.00
CA LEU A 432 4.68 -14.74 15.87
C LEU A 432 3.40 -14.49 15.06
N LEU A 433 2.25 -14.77 15.66
CA LEU A 433 0.94 -14.53 15.04
C LEU A 433 0.36 -13.19 15.51
N LEU A 434 -0.01 -12.34 14.56
CA LEU A 434 -0.65 -11.06 14.84
C LEU A 434 -1.95 -10.99 14.04
N CYS A 435 -3.02 -10.46 14.63
CA CYS A 435 -4.19 -10.05 13.85
C CYS A 435 -3.79 -8.95 12.86
N THR A 436 -4.58 -8.77 11.81
CA THR A 436 -4.33 -7.77 10.75
C THR A 436 -4.00 -6.38 11.29
N ALA A 437 -4.74 -5.92 12.31
CA ALA A 437 -4.53 -4.60 12.92
C ALA A 437 -3.22 -4.49 13.71
N CYS A 438 -2.92 -5.47 14.58
CA CYS A 438 -1.66 -5.48 15.32
C CYS A 438 -0.46 -5.62 14.37
N HIS A 439 -0.63 -6.36 13.26
CA HIS A 439 0.41 -6.49 12.25
C HIS A 439 0.68 -5.16 11.52
N GLU A 440 -0.36 -4.40 11.19
CA GLU A 440 -0.21 -3.07 10.58
C GLU A 440 0.49 -2.09 11.55
N MET A 441 0.05 -2.05 12.80
CA MET A 441 0.69 -1.26 13.87
C MET A 441 2.17 -1.66 14.06
N SER A 442 2.46 -2.96 14.14
CA SER A 442 3.84 -3.43 14.20
C SER A 442 4.66 -3.03 12.98
N GLY A 443 4.05 -3.00 11.78
CA GLY A 443 4.72 -2.54 10.57
C GLY A 443 5.09 -1.06 10.60
N ILE A 444 4.28 -0.21 11.26
CA ILE A 444 4.59 1.20 11.50
C ILE A 444 5.80 1.33 12.43
N HIS A 445 5.79 0.64 13.57
CA HIS A 445 6.91 0.67 14.51
C HIS A 445 8.19 0.09 13.91
N ASP A 446 8.10 -1.01 13.16
CA ASP A 446 9.22 -1.58 12.42
C ASP A 446 9.85 -0.54 11.50
N PHE A 447 9.03 0.18 10.72
CA PHE A 447 9.51 1.18 9.78
C PHE A 447 10.37 2.27 10.45
N GLN A 448 9.95 2.73 11.63
CA GLN A 448 10.72 3.72 12.40
C GLN A 448 12.08 3.19 12.88
N LEU A 449 12.13 1.93 13.34
CA LEU A 449 13.42 1.31 13.67
C LEU A 449 14.30 1.17 12.42
N ARG A 450 13.71 0.82 11.27
CA ARG A 450 14.44 0.76 10.00
C ARG A 450 15.04 2.12 9.62
N GLU A 451 14.29 3.21 9.77
CA GLU A 451 14.79 4.57 9.50
C GLU A 451 15.95 4.96 10.43
N ARG A 452 15.87 4.63 11.72
CA ARG A 452 16.99 4.84 12.64
C ARG A 452 18.23 4.05 12.23
N LEU A 453 18.06 2.76 11.92
CA LEU A 453 19.14 1.91 11.43
C LEU A 453 19.73 2.41 10.11
N ALA A 454 18.90 2.99 9.24
CA ALA A 454 19.33 3.59 7.99
C ALA A 454 20.27 4.78 8.23
N ALA A 455 19.93 5.66 9.17
CA ALA A 455 20.77 6.79 9.55
C ALA A 455 22.05 6.35 10.28
N GLU A 456 21.93 5.43 11.25
CA GLU A 456 23.07 4.92 12.04
C GLU A 456 24.12 4.19 11.19
N CYS A 457 23.68 3.45 10.16
CA CYS A 457 24.54 2.55 9.39
C CYS A 457 24.85 3.08 7.98
N ASP A 458 24.55 4.34 7.68
CA ASP A 458 24.65 4.93 6.34
C ASP A 458 24.05 4.03 5.24
N ALA A 459 22.83 3.58 5.51
CA ALA A 459 22.10 2.60 4.71
C ALA A 459 20.73 3.17 4.29
N PRO A 460 20.66 4.12 3.34
CA PRO A 460 19.41 4.79 2.99
C PRO A 460 18.34 3.82 2.49
N ILE A 461 17.09 4.04 2.92
CA ILE A 461 15.92 3.25 2.51
C ILE A 461 15.31 3.92 1.29
N GLY A 462 15.46 3.30 0.12
CA GLY A 462 14.75 3.71 -1.09
C GLY A 462 15.12 5.10 -1.62
N SER A 463 16.40 5.49 -1.58
CA SER A 463 16.85 6.69 -2.29
C SER A 463 16.78 6.48 -3.81
N MET A 464 16.50 7.54 -4.57
CA MET A 464 16.50 7.49 -6.05
C MET A 464 17.86 7.11 -6.61
N GLU A 465 18.94 7.39 -5.88
CA GLU A 465 20.32 7.06 -6.26
C GLU A 465 20.67 5.58 -5.98
N ASN A 466 20.09 4.99 -4.95
CA ASN A 466 20.37 3.62 -4.50
C ASN A 466 19.22 2.66 -4.87
N VAL A 467 18.84 2.67 -6.14
CA VAL A 467 17.91 1.69 -6.73
C VAL A 467 18.68 0.61 -7.47
N LYS A 468 18.20 -0.64 -7.38
CA LYS A 468 18.83 -1.79 -8.06
C LYS A 468 18.88 -1.60 -9.58
N TYR A 469 17.85 -0.99 -10.15
CA TYR A 469 17.76 -0.68 -11.55
C TYR A 469 17.58 0.81 -11.70
N GLN A 470 18.52 1.44 -12.41
CA GLN A 470 18.41 2.83 -12.82
C GLN A 470 17.78 2.90 -14.21
N GLN A 471 17.06 3.98 -14.46
CA GLN A 471 16.50 4.25 -15.77
C GLN A 471 17.52 5.03 -16.60
N ASP A 472 17.94 4.47 -17.72
CA ASP A 472 18.78 5.17 -18.67
C ASP A 472 17.89 6.15 -19.47
N SER A 473 18.05 7.44 -19.20
CA SER A 473 17.24 8.50 -19.80
C SER A 473 17.46 8.62 -21.31
N GLU A 474 18.68 8.37 -21.79
CA GLU A 474 19.01 8.47 -23.21
C GLU A 474 18.40 7.28 -23.96
N VAL A 475 18.58 6.07 -23.45
CA VAL A 475 17.96 4.85 -24.01
C VAL A 475 16.44 4.93 -23.96
N GLN A 476 15.86 5.52 -22.91
CA GLN A 476 14.42 5.73 -22.81
C GLN A 476 13.91 6.70 -23.89
N LYS A 477 14.62 7.81 -24.14
CA LYS A 477 14.27 8.76 -25.21
C LYS A 477 14.31 8.05 -26.57
N VAL A 478 15.37 7.31 -26.85
CA VAL A 478 15.53 6.55 -28.11
C VAL A 478 14.41 5.54 -28.30
N LYS A 479 14.12 4.72 -27.27
CA LYS A 479 13.01 3.77 -27.31
C LYS A 479 11.66 4.43 -27.50
N SER A 480 11.40 5.53 -26.80
CA SER A 480 10.14 6.26 -26.90
C SER A 480 9.94 6.86 -28.30
N SER A 481 11.04 7.33 -28.91
CA SER A 481 11.06 7.89 -30.25
C SER A 481 10.81 6.82 -31.29
N ALA A 482 11.50 5.68 -31.19
CA ALA A 482 11.27 4.53 -32.07
C ALA A 482 9.85 3.98 -31.94
N LYS A 483 9.29 3.93 -30.73
CA LYS A 483 7.91 3.50 -30.48
C LYS A 483 6.88 4.45 -31.11
N ALA A 484 7.11 5.75 -31.05
CA ALA A 484 6.23 6.74 -31.65
C ALA A 484 6.26 6.65 -33.18
N LEU A 485 7.46 6.57 -33.77
CA LEU A 485 7.65 6.42 -35.20
C LEU A 485 7.09 5.09 -35.73
N LYS A 486 7.28 3.97 -35.01
CA LYS A 486 6.82 2.66 -35.46
C LYS A 486 5.30 2.48 -35.41
N ASN A 487 4.63 3.07 -34.42
CA ASN A 487 3.20 2.83 -34.20
C ASN A 487 2.28 3.90 -34.81
N CYS A 488 2.76 5.15 -34.94
CA CYS A 488 1.89 6.29 -35.24
C CYS A 488 2.54 7.32 -36.17
N ARG A 489 3.53 6.95 -37.00
CA ARG A 489 4.29 7.92 -37.85
C ARG A 489 3.40 8.91 -38.58
N ASP A 490 2.36 8.40 -39.23
CA ASP A 490 1.48 9.18 -40.11
C ASP A 490 0.55 10.14 -39.34
N GLN A 491 0.46 9.99 -38.02
CA GLN A 491 -0.33 10.85 -37.13
C GLN A 491 0.53 11.89 -36.39
N ILE A 492 1.86 11.86 -36.57
CA ILE A 492 2.80 12.76 -35.91
C ILE A 492 3.10 13.93 -36.85
N PRO A 493 3.02 15.19 -36.38
CA PRO A 493 3.41 16.34 -37.18
C PRO A 493 4.84 16.22 -37.74
N HIS A 494 5.05 16.62 -39.00
CA HIS A 494 6.31 16.42 -39.72
C HIS A 494 7.56 16.91 -38.97
N TYR A 495 7.48 18.09 -38.34
CA TYR A 495 8.59 18.62 -37.54
C TYR A 495 8.97 17.71 -36.36
N ARG A 496 7.97 17.04 -35.75
CA ARG A 496 8.18 16.13 -34.62
C ARG A 496 8.71 14.79 -35.09
N VAL A 497 8.34 14.33 -36.30
CA VAL A 497 8.96 13.14 -36.91
C VAL A 497 10.47 13.34 -37.08
N ILE A 498 10.89 14.49 -37.61
CA ILE A 498 12.32 14.83 -37.76
C ILE A 498 13.03 14.79 -36.41
N GLU A 499 12.50 15.46 -35.38
CA GLU A 499 13.10 15.50 -34.04
C GLU A 499 13.23 14.09 -33.42
N LEU A 500 12.22 13.23 -33.58
CA LEU A 500 12.24 11.86 -33.08
C LEU A 500 13.27 11.00 -33.83
N GLU A 501 13.45 11.24 -35.13
CA GLU A 501 14.48 10.57 -35.91
C GLU A 501 15.89 11.09 -35.57
N ASP A 502 16.07 12.39 -35.33
CA ASP A 502 17.35 12.97 -34.88
C ASP A 502 17.84 12.27 -33.60
N ILE A 503 16.97 12.07 -32.61
CA ILE A 503 17.28 11.34 -31.37
C ILE A 503 17.82 9.92 -31.64
N ILE A 504 17.27 9.22 -32.62
CA ILE A 504 17.69 7.85 -32.97
C ILE A 504 18.98 7.88 -33.79
N ARG A 505 19.13 8.84 -34.72
CA ARG A 505 20.34 9.01 -35.55
C ARG A 505 21.55 9.35 -34.70
N ASP A 506 21.39 10.24 -33.73
CA ASP A 506 22.45 10.64 -32.82
C ASP A 506 22.89 9.47 -31.93
N TYR A 507 21.94 8.68 -31.42
CA TYR A 507 22.26 7.54 -30.55
C TYR A 507 23.00 6.41 -31.27
N TYR A 508 22.55 6.04 -32.47
CA TYR A 508 23.19 4.98 -33.26
C TYR A 508 24.35 5.48 -34.13
N ASN A 509 24.57 6.80 -34.16
CA ASN A 509 25.54 7.49 -35.02
C ASN A 509 25.39 7.11 -36.51
N VAL A 510 24.16 7.20 -37.02
CA VAL A 510 23.80 6.81 -38.40
C VAL A 510 23.18 7.97 -39.18
N LYS A 511 23.41 8.00 -40.49
CA LYS A 511 22.84 9.03 -41.38
C LYS A 511 21.41 8.72 -41.83
N LEU A 512 21.05 7.44 -41.90
CA LEU A 512 19.73 6.97 -42.31
C LEU A 512 19.21 5.98 -41.28
N ILE A 513 17.91 6.04 -41.01
CA ILE A 513 17.22 5.09 -40.13
C ILE A 513 16.46 4.11 -41.03
N ASP A 514 16.81 2.83 -40.96
CA ASP A 514 16.05 1.74 -41.54
C ASP A 514 15.12 1.08 -40.50
N ASP A 515 14.29 0.13 -40.97
CA ASP A 515 13.34 -0.57 -40.09
C ASP A 515 14.03 -1.47 -39.05
N ASP A 516 15.26 -1.92 -39.32
CA ASP A 516 16.05 -2.73 -38.39
C ASP A 516 16.52 -1.88 -37.21
N ILE A 517 17.05 -0.67 -37.47
CA ILE A 517 17.42 0.30 -36.44
C ILE A 517 16.21 0.72 -35.62
N LEU A 518 15.05 0.99 -36.26
CA LEU A 518 13.81 1.28 -35.54
C LEU A 518 13.36 0.11 -34.65
N THR A 519 13.49 -1.12 -35.12
CA THR A 519 13.11 -2.32 -34.38
C THR A 519 14.06 -2.57 -33.20
N LYS A 520 15.37 -2.38 -33.40
CA LYS A 520 16.38 -2.44 -32.35
C LYS A 520 16.12 -1.38 -31.27
N ALA A 521 15.90 -0.13 -31.68
CA ALA A 521 15.60 0.99 -30.79
C ALA A 521 14.31 0.77 -29.99
N PHE A 522 13.26 0.25 -30.63
CA PHE A 522 11.98 -0.07 -29.99
C PHE A 522 12.11 -1.15 -28.89
N ASN A 523 13.00 -2.11 -29.09
CA ASN A 523 13.19 -3.25 -28.18
C ASN A 523 14.25 -3.03 -27.10
N MET A 524 14.89 -1.86 -27.03
CA MET A 524 15.94 -1.60 -26.04
C MET A 524 15.46 -1.78 -24.60
N GLU A 525 16.33 -2.34 -23.75
CA GLU A 525 16.15 -2.40 -22.30
C GLU A 525 16.51 -1.02 -21.72
N THR A 526 15.53 -0.32 -21.14
CA THR A 526 15.74 1.03 -20.56
C THR A 526 16.19 0.99 -19.10
N ARG A 527 16.31 -0.21 -18.52
CA ARG A 527 16.62 -0.44 -17.11
C ARG A 527 18.01 -1.04 -17.03
N VAL A 528 18.95 -0.29 -16.47
CA VAL A 528 20.33 -0.74 -16.28
C VAL A 528 20.52 -1.17 -14.83
N GLU A 529 21.13 -2.33 -14.62
CA GLU A 529 21.48 -2.78 -13.27
C GLU A 529 22.60 -1.91 -12.70
N ASN A 530 22.35 -1.32 -11.53
CA ASN A 530 23.36 -0.54 -10.82
C ASN A 530 24.30 -1.51 -10.08
N LYS A 531 25.54 -1.65 -10.57
CA LYS A 531 26.55 -2.53 -9.97
C LYS A 531 26.97 -2.11 -8.56
N GLU A 532 26.85 -0.82 -8.25
CA GLU A 532 27.16 -0.26 -6.93
C GLU A 532 26.00 -0.39 -5.94
N PHE A 533 24.85 -0.95 -6.37
CA PHE A 533 23.70 -1.13 -5.50
C PHE A 533 23.98 -2.14 -4.39
N VAL A 534 24.03 -1.65 -3.16
CA VAL A 534 24.07 -2.51 -1.97
C VAL A 534 22.72 -2.43 -1.26
N PRO A 535 21.99 -3.55 -1.11
CA PRO A 535 20.72 -3.56 -0.41
C PRO A 535 20.85 -3.03 1.02
N HIS A 536 19.89 -2.21 1.46
CA HIS A 536 19.81 -1.68 2.83
C HIS A 536 20.11 -2.74 3.89
N GLY A 537 19.39 -3.87 3.85
CA GLY A 537 19.57 -4.95 4.83
C GLY A 537 20.99 -5.55 4.83
N LYS A 538 21.70 -5.54 3.70
CA LYS A 538 23.09 -6.02 3.61
C LYS A 538 24.04 -5.03 4.29
N LYS A 539 23.87 -3.72 4.00
CA LYS A 539 24.67 -2.65 4.62
C LYS A 539 24.51 -2.65 6.14
N VAL A 540 23.27 -2.67 6.64
CA VAL A 540 22.98 -2.68 8.09
C VAL A 540 23.59 -3.89 8.78
N VAL A 541 23.40 -5.10 8.23
CA VAL A 541 23.96 -6.32 8.85
C VAL A 541 25.50 -6.27 8.86
N LYS A 542 26.13 -5.81 7.77
CA LYS A 542 27.58 -5.62 7.73
C LYS A 542 28.06 -4.63 8.81
N ALA A 543 27.44 -3.46 8.90
CA ALA A 543 27.80 -2.45 9.91
C ALA A 543 27.61 -2.97 11.35
N LYS A 544 26.53 -3.72 11.62
CA LYS A 544 26.29 -4.30 12.95
C LYS A 544 27.20 -5.51 13.26
N MET A 545 27.75 -6.18 12.26
CA MET A 545 28.81 -7.18 12.47
C MET A 545 30.11 -6.51 12.92
N GLU A 546 30.46 -5.37 12.32
CA GLU A 546 31.65 -4.59 12.64
C GLU A 546 31.52 -3.86 14.00
N HIS A 547 30.29 -3.45 14.36
CA HIS A 547 30.00 -2.69 15.57
C HIS A 547 28.82 -3.27 16.37
N GLY A 548 29.10 -3.84 17.54
CA GLY A 548 28.09 -4.27 18.52
C GLY A 548 27.59 -5.71 18.37
N GLY A 549 27.87 -6.38 17.25
CA GLY A 549 27.60 -7.80 17.04
C GLY A 549 26.15 -8.14 16.69
N LEU A 550 25.95 -9.24 15.96
CA LEU A 550 24.64 -9.65 15.47
C LEU A 550 23.69 -10.13 16.57
N MET A 551 24.21 -10.65 17.68
CA MET A 551 23.37 -11.02 18.84
C MET A 551 22.68 -9.79 19.43
N GLN A 552 23.39 -8.66 19.55
CA GLN A 552 22.80 -7.41 20.04
C GLN A 552 21.79 -6.85 19.03
N PHE A 553 22.07 -6.98 17.73
CA PHE A 553 21.13 -6.59 16.69
C PHE A 553 19.85 -7.44 16.67
N GLU A 554 19.96 -8.74 16.94
CA GLU A 554 18.81 -9.63 17.14
C GLU A 554 17.99 -9.24 18.37
N LYS A 555 18.68 -8.99 19.51
CA LYS A 555 18.07 -8.49 20.75
C LYS A 555 17.33 -7.18 20.53
N LEU A 556 17.90 -6.24 19.78
CA LEU A 556 17.28 -4.96 19.42
C LEU A 556 15.89 -5.15 18.78
N TRP A 557 15.78 -6.01 17.76
CA TRP A 557 14.51 -6.26 17.08
C TRP A 557 13.48 -6.95 17.97
N ARG A 558 13.92 -7.93 18.76
CA ARG A 558 13.05 -8.64 19.72
C ARG A 558 12.54 -7.71 20.81
N GLN A 559 13.41 -6.89 21.39
CA GLN A 559 13.04 -5.92 22.43
C GLN A 559 12.14 -4.82 21.87
N HIS A 560 12.44 -4.30 20.67
CA HIS A 560 11.61 -3.30 19.99
C HIS A 560 10.16 -3.76 19.81
N PHE A 561 9.96 -5.04 19.48
CA PHE A 561 8.61 -5.62 19.41
C PHE A 561 7.90 -5.61 20.77
N LEU A 562 8.58 -6.01 21.85
CA LEU A 562 7.99 -5.99 23.20
C LEU A 562 7.63 -4.57 23.63
N ASP A 563 8.53 -3.62 23.44
CA ASP A 563 8.38 -2.23 23.89
C ASP A 563 7.21 -1.54 23.18
N CYS A 564 7.12 -1.72 21.85
CA CYS A 564 6.14 -1.03 21.03
C CYS A 564 4.78 -1.74 21.02
N MET A 565 4.75 -3.07 21.03
CA MET A 565 3.51 -3.83 20.87
C MET A 565 2.91 -4.33 22.19
N ARG A 566 3.68 -4.37 23.28
CA ARG A 566 3.25 -4.80 24.63
C ARG A 566 2.36 -6.07 24.60
N PRO A 567 2.88 -7.19 24.09
CA PRO A 567 2.06 -8.36 23.84
C PRO A 567 1.54 -9.01 25.12
N GLN A 568 0.24 -9.36 25.16
CA GLN A 568 -0.41 -9.97 26.32
C GLN A 568 -0.44 -11.52 26.27
N PHE A 569 -0.24 -12.10 25.08
CA PHE A 569 -0.41 -13.54 24.82
C PHE A 569 0.85 -14.14 24.16
N LEU A 570 2.02 -13.68 24.60
CA LEU A 570 3.29 -14.18 24.12
C LEU A 570 3.51 -15.64 24.59
N PRO A 571 4.08 -16.54 23.78
CA PRO A 571 4.39 -17.89 24.24
C PRO A 571 5.31 -17.86 25.47
N LYS A 572 5.00 -18.68 26.49
CA LYS A 572 5.66 -18.67 27.81
C LYS A 572 7.20 -18.72 27.76
N LEU A 573 7.76 -19.51 26.83
CA LEU A 573 9.21 -19.69 26.68
C LEU A 573 9.82 -18.80 25.58
N TRP A 574 9.09 -17.82 25.07
CA TRP A 574 9.65 -16.85 24.13
C TRP A 574 10.59 -15.90 24.86
N SER A 575 11.81 -15.73 24.36
CA SER A 575 12.86 -14.93 25.00
C SER A 575 13.56 -14.03 24.00
N VAL A 576 13.97 -12.86 24.47
CA VAL A 576 14.78 -11.90 23.71
C VAL A 576 16.17 -12.46 23.40
N GLU A 577 16.73 -13.28 24.29
CA GLU A 577 18.10 -13.80 24.21
C GLU A 577 18.15 -15.28 23.81
N HIS A 578 17.08 -15.78 23.19
CA HIS A 578 16.97 -17.17 22.77
C HIS A 578 18.18 -17.61 21.92
N ASN A 579 18.78 -18.75 22.31
CA ASN A 579 20.00 -19.35 21.75
C ASN A 579 21.31 -18.55 21.91
N HIS A 580 21.33 -17.39 22.58
CA HIS A 580 22.55 -16.57 22.67
C HIS A 580 23.68 -17.29 23.42
N ASP A 581 23.38 -17.98 24.51
CA ASP A 581 24.41 -18.73 25.27
C ASP A 581 24.93 -19.96 24.53
N LYS A 582 24.09 -20.58 23.69
CA LYS A 582 24.53 -21.67 22.80
C LYS A 582 25.51 -21.14 21.76
N ILE A 583 25.21 -19.99 21.16
CA ILE A 583 26.08 -19.33 20.18
C ILE A 583 27.42 -18.94 20.82
N LYS A 584 27.40 -18.28 21.99
CA LYS A 584 28.63 -17.91 22.73
C LYS A 584 29.51 -19.11 23.08
N ARG A 585 28.91 -20.23 23.51
CA ARG A 585 29.64 -21.47 23.81
C ARG A 585 30.28 -22.07 22.55
N MET A 586 29.57 -22.07 21.43
CA MET A 586 30.11 -22.52 20.15
C MET A 586 31.25 -21.62 19.67
N GLU A 587 31.09 -20.29 19.71
CA GLU A 587 32.15 -19.34 19.38
C GLU A 587 33.41 -19.56 20.24
N SER A 588 33.24 -19.77 21.54
CA SER A 588 34.35 -20.08 22.47
C SER A 588 35.05 -21.40 22.14
N GLN A 589 34.30 -22.45 21.77
CA GLN A 589 34.86 -23.75 21.37
C GLN A 589 35.59 -23.69 20.02
N PHE A 590 35.16 -22.83 19.10
CA PHE A 590 35.86 -22.60 17.82
C PHE A 590 37.13 -21.77 18.01
N SER A 591 37.14 -20.76 18.90
CA SER A 591 38.37 -20.02 19.25
C SER A 591 39.44 -20.89 19.92
N LEU A 592 39.05 -21.90 20.70
CA LEU A 592 39.98 -22.86 21.32
C LEU A 592 40.57 -23.89 20.35
N ARG A 593 40.11 -23.93 19.09
CA ARG A 593 40.61 -24.82 18.03
C ARG A 593 41.47 -24.10 16.99
N ALA A 594 41.81 -22.82 17.18
CA ALA A 594 42.82 -22.16 16.35
C ALA A 594 44.18 -22.85 16.56
N PRO A 595 44.99 -23.09 15.51
CA PRO A 595 46.25 -23.82 15.66
C PRO A 595 47.17 -23.05 16.61
N VAL A 596 47.59 -23.71 17.69
CA VAL A 596 48.73 -23.28 18.48
C VAL A 596 49.93 -23.22 17.53
N THR A 597 50.47 -22.02 17.34
CA THR A 597 51.72 -21.80 16.63
C THR A 597 52.82 -22.62 17.31
N VAL A 598 53.30 -23.64 16.62
CA VAL A 598 54.48 -24.42 17.00
C VAL A 598 55.66 -23.45 17.09
N THR A 599 56.26 -23.36 18.28
CA THR A 599 57.54 -22.71 18.50
C THR A 599 58.61 -23.44 17.70
N SER A 600 59.35 -22.67 16.91
CA SER A 600 60.51 -23.10 16.14
C SER A 600 61.63 -23.57 17.05
N GLU A 601 61.98 -24.85 17.01
CA GLU A 601 63.36 -25.32 17.20
C GLU A 601 63.68 -26.46 16.22
N SER A 602 64.94 -26.44 15.82
CA SER A 602 65.65 -27.09 14.72
C SER A 602 65.77 -28.61 14.74
N GLY A 603 65.98 -29.22 13.56
CA GLY A 603 66.89 -30.36 13.41
C GLY A 603 66.38 -31.56 12.59
N ASP A 604 66.78 -31.59 11.32
CA ASP A 604 67.23 -32.72 10.47
C ASP A 604 66.63 -34.15 10.49
N VAL A 605 66.65 -34.70 9.26
CA VAL A 605 66.77 -36.10 8.77
C VAL A 605 65.48 -36.90 8.41
N ASN A 606 65.40 -37.20 7.10
CA ASN A 606 64.82 -38.34 6.37
C ASN A 606 63.91 -39.34 7.09
N ASP A 607 62.73 -39.65 6.51
CA ASP A 607 62.51 -40.93 5.81
C ASP A 607 61.19 -40.95 5.04
N ALA A 608 61.17 -41.71 3.95
CA ALA A 608 60.02 -42.02 3.12
C ALA A 608 59.15 -43.12 3.77
N GLY A 609 57.84 -43.14 3.50
CA GLY A 609 57.00 -44.26 3.94
C GLY A 609 55.50 -44.03 3.82
N ASP A 610 55.01 -44.25 2.61
CA ASP A 610 53.71 -44.79 2.18
C ASP A 610 52.63 -45.16 3.24
N LEU A 611 51.36 -45.09 2.79
CA LEU A 611 50.12 -45.71 3.31
C LEU A 611 49.08 -44.79 4.00
N LEU A 612 48.14 -44.25 3.21
CA LEU A 612 46.77 -44.80 3.09
C LEU A 612 45.85 -43.83 2.33
N LYS A 613 45.57 -44.20 1.08
CA LYS A 613 44.28 -43.93 0.45
C LYS A 613 43.20 -44.66 1.27
N GLN A 614 42.25 -43.95 1.86
CA GLN A 614 40.88 -44.46 1.99
C GLN A 614 39.87 -43.34 1.78
N ASN A 615 38.88 -43.67 0.96
CA ASN A 615 37.80 -42.84 0.47
C ASN A 615 36.90 -42.36 1.62
N ASP A 616 36.69 -41.05 1.72
CA ASP A 616 35.56 -40.48 2.46
C ASP A 616 34.45 -40.13 1.45
N THR A 617 33.62 -41.12 1.14
CA THR A 617 32.28 -40.91 0.59
C THR A 617 31.32 -40.65 1.76
N SER A 618 31.27 -39.40 2.23
CA SER A 618 30.23 -38.90 3.12
C SER A 618 29.39 -37.85 2.38
N PRO A 619 28.07 -38.05 2.20
CA PRO A 619 27.24 -37.12 1.45
C PRO A 619 27.09 -35.79 2.17
N GLN A 620 27.29 -34.73 1.39
CA GLN A 620 27.18 -33.32 1.75
C GLN A 620 25.90 -33.00 2.52
N ARG A 621 26.06 -32.13 3.53
CA ARG A 621 25.01 -31.47 4.31
C ARG A 621 23.96 -30.80 3.40
N TYR A 622 22.84 -31.48 3.18
CA TYR A 622 21.63 -30.89 2.61
C TYR A 622 20.59 -30.66 3.71
N TYR A 623 20.52 -29.44 4.25
CA TYR A 623 19.34 -29.01 5.01
C TYR A 623 18.30 -28.47 4.05
N GLY A 624 17.17 -29.19 3.96
CA GLY A 624 15.98 -28.80 3.22
C GLY A 624 15.48 -27.43 3.65
N ASN A 625 15.57 -26.48 2.72
CA ASN A 625 15.16 -25.10 2.87
C ASN A 625 13.62 -25.00 2.98
N GLN A 626 13.12 -24.30 3.99
CA GLN A 626 11.69 -24.26 4.33
C GLN A 626 10.88 -23.30 3.42
N ASN A 627 11.20 -23.16 2.11
CA ASN A 627 10.46 -22.25 1.23
C ASN A 627 10.51 -22.49 -0.30
N ASP A 628 10.89 -23.67 -0.80
CA ASP A 628 10.78 -23.96 -2.26
C ASP A 628 9.50 -24.70 -2.68
N LEU A 629 8.55 -24.94 -1.78
CA LEU A 629 7.29 -25.66 -2.10
C LEU A 629 6.05 -24.76 -2.34
N ASN A 630 6.23 -23.45 -2.59
CA ASN A 630 5.12 -22.55 -2.95
C ASN A 630 5.26 -21.93 -4.35
N LYS A 631 6.03 -22.54 -5.26
CA LYS A 631 6.01 -22.23 -6.69
C LYS A 631 5.55 -23.45 -7.48
N VAL A 632 4.25 -23.63 -7.63
CA VAL A 632 3.68 -24.47 -8.70
C VAL A 632 2.47 -23.71 -9.25
N ASP A 633 2.43 -23.64 -10.59
CA ASP A 633 1.41 -23.12 -11.53
C ASP A 633 1.57 -21.67 -12.04
N ASN A 634 2.37 -21.48 -13.11
CA ASN A 634 1.86 -21.49 -14.50
C ASN A 634 2.97 -21.25 -15.56
N ASP A 635 2.92 -22.10 -16.59
CA ASP A 635 3.46 -21.99 -17.98
C ASP A 635 4.85 -22.57 -18.37
N PRO A 636 4.97 -23.09 -19.62
CA PRO A 636 5.50 -24.43 -19.88
C PRO A 636 6.86 -24.47 -20.57
N LEU A 637 7.50 -25.64 -20.43
CA LEU A 637 8.41 -26.34 -21.35
C LEU A 637 9.34 -25.53 -22.27
N GLY A 638 10.64 -25.70 -22.04
CA GLY A 638 11.72 -25.46 -22.99
C GLY A 638 13.03 -26.00 -22.42
N ALA A 639 13.26 -27.30 -22.60
CA ALA A 639 14.50 -27.97 -22.25
C ALA A 639 15.52 -27.76 -23.37
N GLU A 640 16.70 -27.19 -23.06
CA GLU A 640 17.90 -27.39 -23.86
C GLU A 640 19.13 -27.58 -22.94
N ALA A 641 19.95 -28.54 -23.34
CA ALA A 641 21.05 -29.13 -22.60
C ALA A 641 22.26 -28.18 -22.46
N VAL A 642 22.98 -28.29 -21.34
CA VAL A 642 24.26 -27.60 -21.13
C VAL A 642 25.41 -28.57 -21.38
N ASP A 643 26.21 -28.21 -22.37
CA ASP A 643 27.51 -28.77 -22.76
C ASP A 643 28.62 -28.39 -21.74
N PRO A 644 29.47 -29.33 -21.26
CA PRO A 644 30.55 -29.02 -20.35
C PRO A 644 31.88 -28.81 -21.08
N SER A 645 32.34 -27.55 -21.21
CA SER A 645 33.74 -27.28 -21.48
C SER A 645 34.31 -26.08 -20.69
N VAL A 646 35.08 -26.46 -19.67
CA VAL A 646 36.33 -25.87 -19.14
C VAL A 646 36.74 -24.48 -19.65
N LYS A 647 36.93 -23.54 -18.70
CA LYS A 647 38.22 -22.85 -18.49
C LYS A 647 38.25 -22.10 -17.16
N THR A 648 39.09 -22.62 -16.26
CA THR A 648 39.59 -22.00 -15.04
C THR A 648 40.46 -20.79 -15.36
N PHE A 649 40.22 -19.65 -14.69
CA PHE A 649 41.15 -18.53 -14.65
C PHE A 649 41.56 -18.23 -13.21
N ASN A 650 42.82 -18.50 -12.92
CA ASN A 650 43.54 -18.08 -11.71
C ASN A 650 43.74 -16.55 -11.73
N ILE A 651 43.40 -15.87 -10.63
CA ILE A 651 43.81 -14.48 -10.41
C ILE A 651 44.81 -14.45 -9.25
N LYS A 652 46.04 -14.06 -9.58
CA LYS A 652 47.11 -13.68 -8.64
C LYS A 652 46.70 -12.41 -7.89
N VAL A 653 46.81 -12.44 -6.56
CA VAL A 653 46.77 -11.24 -5.71
C VAL A 653 48.17 -10.63 -5.69
N GLN A 654 48.29 -9.35 -6.03
CA GLN A 654 49.45 -8.52 -5.75
C GLN A 654 49.13 -7.63 -4.56
N ASP A 655 49.87 -7.84 -3.48
CA ASP A 655 49.97 -6.91 -2.36
C ASP A 655 50.68 -5.63 -2.81
N ASN A 656 50.15 -4.48 -2.40
CA ASN A 656 50.94 -3.26 -2.32
C ASN A 656 50.62 -2.51 -1.03
N ILE A 657 51.64 -2.52 -0.17
CA ILE A 657 51.82 -1.70 1.01
C ILE A 657 52.17 -0.28 0.56
N ARG A 658 51.47 0.72 1.09
CA ARG A 658 52.05 1.97 1.63
C ARG A 658 51.03 2.70 2.49
#